data_AF-A0A1W2B5K0-F1
#
_entry.id   AF-A0A1W2B5K0-F1
#
_cell.length_a   1.000
_cell.length_b   1.000
_cell.length_c   1.000
_cell.angle_alpha   90.00
_cell.angle_beta   90.00
_cell.angle_gamma   90.00
#
_symmetry.space_group_name_H-M   'P 1'
#
loop_
_entity.id
_entity.type
_entity.pdbx_description
1 polymer ?
#
loop_
_entity_poly.entity_id
_entity_poly.type
_entity_poly.pdbx_seq_one_letter_code
_entity_poly.pdbx_strand_id
1 'polypeptide(L)'
;MKRIQKVQAELINGKINCLILLNESLENAQFAYYIFRNNERIHTSRYSPSPSFNFDTKKITGNYQVAGFLKIAKEPVEFEKSNWIFVNSYKSHHNKLPQESPQDLTTKSNHSFSQTFTKIPQDFAPLTNQNFNENGFLRFPLAKYCEEIELGELTRIDWRRKFKSNNNSNVLWLLSLNFAGCLLSTFELNRKPIFLSIATQSIESFLQFVTTPENRLYVESIPSGDHSTATRVNVLIKYLQITHNSKTEHKDIRFRVYSELYRCLEWLSSDENFHESNHGLMCNIALATASHFFSSSSDLRKKYYSISTSRTLSLATKAFCKDGLCNENTIGYHNYNLELYQIFCNLLDTEELISPEFSNLRNIINRAEISLRHCIRQDGSIPPVGDSPVILLNKTSINQSKIFPDSGFAVVKNDDFYLSLQCGSRAETHKQMDDSSITLRYKGVDILIDAGSYSYDREAGFGRYVDSATAHSGIYPVAFDHQRRIEIIKTFGRILGSIDYFCETDSGFEVKCHYTTQDGTVSATRTIIVCWPDEIWINDIIKIDKASSSWEFSEAKVQRFLFGPSIMINQSDPGVFTLHGGGISGSLFSLSSAGGRLVFGQTEPDIRGWHSIKFGKILENSCLEFISTDPVASFTVALKLSEGATMSQLSSHAFERLSPIACKVQCPS
;
A
#
# COMPACT_ATOMS: atom_id res chain seq x y z
N MET A 1 18.79 36.29 -18.06
CA MET A 1 19.48 35.19 -17.36
C MET A 1 19.14 35.33 -15.87
N LYS A 2 18.81 34.26 -15.15
CA LYS A 2 18.43 34.36 -13.73
C LYS A 2 19.65 34.84 -12.92
N ARG A 3 19.52 35.90 -12.12
CA ARG A 3 20.67 36.46 -11.37
C ARG A 3 20.95 35.66 -10.11
N ILE A 4 19.90 35.14 -9.48
CA ILE A 4 20.05 34.12 -8.43
C ILE A 4 20.46 32.81 -9.10
N GLN A 5 21.68 32.36 -8.79
CA GLN A 5 22.18 31.04 -9.20
C GLN A 5 21.49 29.94 -8.40
N LYS A 6 21.44 30.09 -7.06
CA LYS A 6 20.82 29.14 -6.14
C LYS A 6 20.65 29.77 -4.75
N VAL A 7 19.65 29.30 -4.00
CA VAL A 7 19.57 29.48 -2.55
C VAL A 7 20.07 28.21 -1.87
N GLN A 8 21.24 28.29 -1.23
CA GLN A 8 21.77 27.21 -0.41
C GLN A 8 21.21 27.34 1.00
N ALA A 9 20.73 26.24 1.56
CA ALA A 9 20.28 26.22 2.94
C ALA A 9 20.69 24.89 3.60
N GLU A 10 21.31 24.99 4.77
CA GLU A 10 21.87 23.86 5.52
C GLU A 10 21.50 23.94 7.00
N LEU A 11 21.19 22.79 7.61
CA LEU A 11 20.93 22.69 9.04
C LEU A 11 22.24 22.43 9.79
N ILE A 12 22.68 23.41 10.59
CA ILE A 12 23.86 23.28 11.45
C ILE A 12 23.44 23.64 12.88
N ASN A 13 23.63 22.71 13.81
CA ASN A 13 23.34 22.89 15.25
C ASN A 13 21.91 23.43 15.53
N GLY A 14 20.91 22.96 14.80
CA GLY A 14 19.50 23.37 14.96
C GLY A 14 19.16 24.73 14.33
N LYS A 15 20.10 25.35 13.60
CA LYS A 15 19.88 26.58 12.85
C LYS A 15 19.98 26.31 11.36
N ILE A 16 19.06 26.86 10.59
CA ILE A 16 19.13 26.87 9.14
C ILE A 16 20.01 28.05 8.74
N ASN A 17 21.16 27.77 8.16
CA ASN A 17 22.07 28.76 7.60
C ASN A 17 21.79 28.82 6.10
N CYS A 18 21.49 30.01 5.60
CA CYS A 18 21.09 30.25 4.22
C CYS A 18 22.05 31.22 3.56
N LEU A 19 22.35 30.97 2.28
CA LEU A 19 23.18 31.82 1.43
C LEU A 19 22.56 31.90 0.02
N ILE A 20 22.36 33.11 -0.49
CA ILE A 20 21.96 33.36 -1.88
C ILE A 20 23.23 33.51 -2.72
N LEU A 21 23.43 32.59 -3.67
CA LEU A 21 24.50 32.67 -4.65
C LEU A 21 24.02 33.41 -5.89
N LEU A 22 24.82 34.36 -6.36
CA LEU A 22 24.53 35.18 -7.53
C LEU A 22 25.47 34.80 -8.69
N ASN A 23 24.96 34.89 -9.92
CA ASN A 23 25.76 34.67 -11.13
C ASN A 23 26.66 35.87 -11.47
N GLU A 24 26.43 37.02 -10.85
CA GLU A 24 27.18 38.26 -11.06
C GLU A 24 27.26 39.08 -9.77
N SER A 25 28.23 40.00 -9.70
CA SER A 25 28.33 40.96 -8.59
C SER A 25 27.36 42.12 -8.80
N LEU A 26 26.56 42.45 -7.79
CA LEU A 26 25.48 43.44 -7.88
C LEU A 26 25.66 44.53 -6.81
N GLU A 27 25.81 45.77 -7.26
CA GLU A 27 25.82 46.94 -6.37
C GLU A 27 24.40 47.24 -5.86
N ASN A 28 24.28 47.62 -4.58
CA ASN A 28 23.00 47.95 -3.93
C ASN A 28 21.95 46.82 -3.89
N ALA A 29 22.38 45.56 -4.01
CA ALA A 29 21.51 44.41 -3.83
C ALA A 29 20.98 44.31 -2.39
N GLN A 30 19.68 44.05 -2.26
CA GLN A 30 19.05 43.74 -0.99
C GLN A 30 18.40 42.36 -1.03
N PHE A 31 18.49 41.64 0.09
CA PHE A 31 18.05 40.27 0.22
C PHE A 31 17.03 40.11 1.34
N ALA A 32 16.02 39.26 1.12
CA ALA A 32 15.06 38.84 2.13
C ALA A 32 14.84 37.31 2.10
N TYR A 33 14.39 36.73 3.21
CA TYR A 33 14.30 35.30 3.41
C TYR A 33 12.97 34.94 4.04
N TYR A 34 12.21 34.05 3.39
CA TYR A 34 11.01 33.46 3.97
C TYR A 34 11.28 32.01 4.33
N ILE A 35 10.90 31.63 5.55
CA ILE A 35 11.04 30.25 6.03
C ILE A 35 9.67 29.61 6.02
N PHE A 36 9.57 28.48 5.34
CA PHE A 36 8.42 27.61 5.32
C PHE A 36 8.70 26.39 6.18
N ARG A 37 7.70 25.92 6.93
CA ARG A 37 7.71 24.63 7.62
C ARG A 37 6.42 23.90 7.25
N ASN A 38 6.53 22.70 6.67
CA ASN A 38 5.40 21.91 6.18
C ASN A 38 4.47 22.73 5.24
N ASN A 39 5.08 23.47 4.30
CA ASN A 39 4.41 24.40 3.38
C ASN A 39 3.76 25.66 4.01
N GLU A 40 3.77 25.81 5.33
CA GLU A 40 3.31 27.04 5.99
C GLU A 40 4.46 28.02 6.20
N ARG A 41 4.26 29.29 5.84
CA ARG A 41 5.26 30.34 6.07
C ARG A 41 5.29 30.71 7.55
N ILE A 42 6.42 30.44 8.21
CA ILE A 42 6.61 30.67 9.65
C ILE A 42 7.52 31.87 9.95
N HIS A 43 8.25 32.38 8.95
CA HIS A 43 9.13 33.53 9.13
C HIS A 43 9.28 34.35 7.84
N THR A 44 9.47 35.66 8.01
CA THR A 44 9.73 36.64 6.96
C THR A 44 10.77 37.64 7.46
N SER A 45 11.91 37.74 6.78
CA SER A 45 12.90 38.79 7.07
C SER A 45 12.60 40.06 6.28
N ARG A 46 13.09 41.21 6.78
CA ARG A 46 13.17 42.45 5.98
C ARG A 46 14.31 42.36 4.98
N TYR A 47 14.25 43.20 3.94
CA TYR A 47 15.36 43.38 2.99
C TYR A 47 16.59 43.95 3.70
N SER A 48 17.75 43.35 3.44
CA SER A 48 19.04 43.74 4.02
C SER A 48 20.17 43.56 2.99
N PRO A 49 21.33 44.22 3.14
CA PRO A 49 22.45 44.01 2.23
C PRO A 49 23.14 42.64 2.37
N SER A 50 22.69 41.77 3.29
CA SER A 50 23.33 40.48 3.55
C SER A 50 22.79 39.36 2.65
N PRO A 51 23.63 38.71 1.83
CA PRO A 51 23.25 37.52 1.07
C PRO A 51 23.18 36.26 1.95
N SER A 52 23.41 36.38 3.26
CA SER A 52 23.30 35.29 4.23
C SER A 52 22.23 35.55 5.30
N PHE A 53 21.61 34.47 5.78
CA PHE A 53 20.58 34.51 6.82
C PHE A 53 20.57 33.25 7.68
N ASN A 54 20.38 33.42 8.99
CA ASN A 54 20.32 32.32 9.95
C ASN A 54 18.96 32.28 10.65
N PHE A 55 18.33 31.11 10.67
CA PHE A 55 17.05 30.88 11.34
C PHE A 55 17.17 29.79 12.39
N ASP A 56 16.85 30.09 13.65
CA ASP A 56 16.79 29.10 14.71
C ASP A 56 15.47 28.33 14.63
N THR A 57 15.56 27.02 14.36
CA THR A 57 14.40 26.13 14.24
C THR A 57 13.72 25.89 15.59
N LYS A 58 14.39 26.25 16.70
CA LYS A 58 14.04 25.90 18.07
C LYS A 58 13.85 24.40 18.27
N LYS A 59 14.51 23.59 17.42
CA LYS A 59 14.37 22.13 17.36
C LYS A 59 12.93 21.67 17.14
N ILE A 60 12.10 22.47 16.48
CA ILE A 60 10.73 22.05 16.17
C ILE A 60 10.76 21.18 14.91
N THR A 61 10.12 20.00 14.98
CA THR A 61 10.07 19.07 13.85
C THR A 61 9.33 19.68 12.67
N GLY A 62 9.84 19.43 11.46
CA GLY A 62 9.13 19.73 10.21
C GLY A 62 10.05 19.71 9.00
N ASN A 63 9.43 19.72 7.83
CA ASN A 63 10.12 19.97 6.56
C ASN A 63 10.23 21.47 6.35
N TYR A 64 11.45 21.99 6.43
CA TYR A 64 11.75 23.40 6.23
C TYR A 64 12.19 23.68 4.79
N GLN A 65 11.83 24.85 4.25
CA GLN A 65 12.35 25.35 2.99
C GLN A 65 12.55 26.86 3.10
N VAL A 66 13.62 27.38 2.50
CA VAL A 66 13.92 28.81 2.46
C VAL A 66 13.60 29.34 1.07
N ALA A 67 12.80 30.40 0.98
CA ALA A 67 12.70 31.22 -0.23
C ALA A 67 13.56 32.47 -0.04
N GLY A 68 14.60 32.62 -0.88
CA GLY A 68 15.46 33.79 -0.90
C GLY A 68 15.01 34.77 -1.99
N PHE A 69 14.94 36.04 -1.65
CA PHE A 69 14.51 37.14 -2.53
C PHE A 69 15.67 38.11 -2.74
N LEU A 70 15.84 38.58 -3.96
CA LEU A 70 16.79 39.61 -4.38
C LEU A 70 16.02 40.82 -4.90
N LYS A 71 16.37 42.01 -4.40
CA LYS A 71 15.83 43.29 -4.84
C LYS A 71 16.95 44.27 -5.16
N ILE A 72 16.83 44.91 -6.32
CA ILE A 72 17.69 46.02 -6.75
C ILE A 72 16.77 47.23 -7.01
N ALA A 73 17.28 48.43 -6.80
CA ALA A 73 16.49 49.65 -6.98
C ALA A 73 15.95 49.75 -8.42
N LYS A 74 14.65 50.02 -8.55
CA LYS A 74 13.94 50.19 -9.83
C LYS A 74 13.88 48.94 -10.72
N GLU A 75 14.13 47.75 -10.16
CA GLU A 75 14.05 46.48 -10.87
C GLU A 75 13.01 45.52 -10.22
N PRO A 76 12.47 44.54 -10.97
CA PRO A 76 11.63 43.49 -10.43
C PRO A 76 12.37 42.63 -9.39
N VAL A 77 11.63 42.13 -8.39
CA VAL A 77 12.18 41.21 -7.38
C VAL A 77 12.35 39.82 -7.98
N GLU A 78 13.54 39.25 -7.85
CA GLU A 78 13.82 37.85 -8.16
C GLU A 78 13.73 37.01 -6.89
N PHE A 79 13.30 35.75 -7.00
CA PHE A 79 13.36 34.82 -5.87
C PHE A 79 13.64 33.40 -6.33
N GLU A 80 14.19 32.60 -5.42
CA GLU A 80 14.39 31.17 -5.61
C GLU A 80 14.23 30.42 -4.29
N LYS A 81 13.87 29.13 -4.37
CA LYS A 81 13.71 28.26 -3.21
C LYS A 81 14.91 27.35 -3.03
N SER A 82 15.28 27.10 -1.78
CA SER A 82 16.27 26.09 -1.42
C SER A 82 15.73 24.68 -1.61
N ASN A 83 16.63 23.69 -1.48
CA ASN A 83 16.23 22.33 -1.15
C ASN A 83 15.45 22.29 0.18
N TRP A 84 14.65 21.24 0.34
CA TRP A 84 14.01 20.94 1.61
C TRP A 84 15.04 20.50 2.65
N ILE A 85 14.81 20.90 3.89
CA ILE A 85 15.62 20.59 5.07
C ILE A 85 14.69 20.01 6.12
N PHE A 86 14.82 18.71 6.40
CA PHE A 86 14.06 18.12 7.48
C PHE A 86 14.75 18.40 8.82
N VAL A 87 14.03 19.03 9.74
CA VAL A 87 14.43 19.20 11.13
C VAL A 87 13.63 18.20 11.95
N ASN A 88 14.30 17.39 12.75
CA ASN A 88 13.64 16.46 13.66
C ASN A 88 13.91 16.89 15.11
N SER A 89 12.85 17.06 15.91
CA SER A 89 12.90 17.22 17.36
C SER A 89 13.20 15.88 18.03
N TYR A 90 14.12 15.09 17.48
CA TYR A 90 14.47 13.82 18.10
C TYR A 90 15.33 14.14 19.31
N LYS A 91 14.73 14.06 20.50
CA LYS A 91 15.48 13.79 21.73
C LYS A 91 16.00 12.36 21.57
N SER A 92 17.20 12.22 21.01
CA SER A 92 17.97 10.98 21.11
C SER A 92 18.21 10.71 22.61
N HIS A 93 17.30 9.99 23.25
CA HIS A 93 17.61 9.27 24.48
C HIS A 93 18.32 7.93 24.18
N HIS A 94 18.41 7.51 22.91
CA HIS A 94 18.91 6.19 22.51
C HIS A 94 20.43 6.06 22.31
N ASN A 95 21.23 7.10 22.56
CA ASN A 95 22.67 6.91 22.77
C ASN A 95 23.02 6.40 24.18
N LYS A 96 22.03 6.14 25.04
CA LYS A 96 22.19 5.36 26.27
C LYS A 96 21.47 4.02 26.15
N LEU A 97 22.00 3.12 25.32
CA LEU A 97 21.93 1.71 25.69
C LEU A 97 22.55 1.57 27.10
N PRO A 98 22.07 0.68 27.98
CA PRO A 98 22.77 0.40 29.22
C PRO A 98 24.23 0.10 28.87
N GLN A 99 25.15 0.80 29.54
CA GLN A 99 26.58 0.54 29.45
C GLN A 99 26.89 -0.80 30.13
N GLU A 100 26.32 -1.90 29.63
CA GLU A 100 26.93 -3.20 29.87
C GLU A 100 28.19 -3.23 29.03
N SER A 101 29.30 -3.62 29.65
CA SER A 101 30.58 -3.63 28.96
C SER A 101 30.50 -4.62 27.78
N PRO A 102 31.25 -4.38 26.68
CA PRO A 102 31.38 -5.36 25.58
C PRO A 102 31.75 -6.77 26.07
N GLN A 103 32.43 -6.87 27.21
CA GLN A 103 32.79 -8.13 27.87
C GLN A 103 31.57 -8.84 28.48
N ASP A 104 30.63 -8.11 29.09
CA ASP A 104 29.39 -8.67 29.68
C ASP A 104 28.45 -9.25 28.63
N LEU A 105 28.40 -8.64 27.43
CA LEU A 105 27.65 -9.16 26.29
C LEU A 105 28.30 -10.43 25.71
N THR A 106 29.63 -10.54 25.73
CA THR A 106 30.34 -11.75 25.27
C THR A 106 30.23 -12.94 26.23
N THR A 107 30.31 -12.74 27.54
CA THR A 107 30.08 -13.81 28.53
C THR A 107 28.61 -14.25 28.54
N LYS A 108 27.67 -13.32 28.37
CA LYS A 108 26.27 -13.68 28.09
C LYS A 108 26.15 -14.46 26.79
N SER A 109 26.79 -14.06 25.68
CA SER A 109 26.65 -14.75 24.38
C SER A 109 27.05 -16.24 24.43
N ASN A 110 28.16 -16.61 25.08
CA ASN A 110 28.57 -18.02 25.18
C ASN A 110 27.63 -18.89 26.05
N HIS A 111 26.79 -18.28 26.89
CA HIS A 111 25.84 -18.96 27.79
C HIS A 111 24.36 -18.69 27.45
N SER A 112 24.06 -17.83 26.47
CA SER A 112 22.70 -17.35 26.17
C SER A 112 22.11 -17.93 24.89
N PHE A 113 22.83 -18.74 24.11
CA PHE A 113 22.24 -19.38 22.94
C PHE A 113 21.56 -20.70 23.32
N SER A 114 20.43 -20.98 22.69
CA SER A 114 19.85 -22.33 22.74
C SER A 114 20.81 -23.34 22.10
N GLN A 115 20.95 -24.53 22.71
CA GLN A 115 21.70 -25.65 22.12
C GLN A 115 21.02 -26.21 20.85
N THR A 116 19.71 -26.02 20.72
CA THR A 116 18.93 -26.28 19.51
C THR A 116 18.64 -24.95 18.81
N PHE A 117 19.19 -24.77 17.60
CA PHE A 117 18.98 -23.55 16.84
C PHE A 117 17.50 -23.35 16.48
N THR A 118 17.03 -22.12 16.66
CA THR A 118 15.66 -21.68 16.33
C THR A 118 15.38 -21.83 14.84
N LYS A 119 14.23 -22.41 14.48
CA LYS A 119 13.72 -22.34 13.11
C LYS A 119 13.27 -20.90 12.84
N ILE A 120 13.90 -20.23 11.88
CA ILE A 120 13.45 -18.91 11.42
C ILE A 120 12.15 -19.11 10.63
N PRO A 121 11.03 -18.50 11.05
CA PRO A 121 9.77 -18.63 10.33
C PRO A 121 9.89 -17.96 8.96
N GLN A 122 9.37 -18.64 7.92
CA GLN A 122 9.55 -18.21 6.51
C GLN A 122 11.00 -17.87 6.19
N ASP A 123 11.90 -18.83 6.42
CA ASP A 123 13.33 -18.69 6.11
C ASP A 123 13.57 -18.26 4.65
N PHE A 124 14.71 -17.61 4.41
CA PHE A 124 15.04 -17.00 3.12
C PHE A 124 15.15 -18.05 2.02
N ALA A 125 14.54 -17.76 0.86
CA ALA A 125 14.67 -18.64 -0.30
C ALA A 125 16.12 -18.64 -0.82
N PRO A 126 16.72 -19.83 -1.05
CA PRO A 126 17.99 -19.93 -1.76
C PRO A 126 17.91 -19.31 -3.17
N LEU A 127 19.04 -18.87 -3.68
CA LEU A 127 19.18 -18.34 -5.02
C LEU A 127 18.84 -19.38 -6.09
N THR A 128 17.89 -19.02 -6.96
CA THR A 128 17.55 -19.81 -8.15
C THR A 128 18.63 -19.71 -9.22
N ASN A 129 19.17 -18.50 -9.45
CA ASN A 129 20.31 -18.27 -10.33
C ASN A 129 21.58 -18.05 -9.50
N GLN A 130 22.57 -18.90 -9.71
CA GLN A 130 23.85 -18.90 -8.99
C GLN A 130 25.04 -18.59 -9.92
N ASN A 131 24.76 -18.13 -11.14
CA ASN A 131 25.78 -17.86 -12.15
C ASN A 131 26.42 -16.49 -11.92
N PHE A 132 27.74 -16.48 -11.81
CA PHE A 132 28.54 -15.27 -11.83
C PHE A 132 28.78 -14.84 -13.28
N ASN A 133 28.74 -13.54 -13.54
CA ASN A 133 29.13 -13.00 -14.84
C ASN A 133 30.66 -13.07 -15.02
N GLU A 134 31.15 -12.73 -16.22
CA GLU A 134 32.59 -12.75 -16.56
C GLU A 134 33.45 -11.89 -15.63
N ASN A 135 32.85 -10.89 -14.98
CA ASN A 135 33.50 -9.98 -14.05
C ASN A 135 33.40 -10.46 -12.58
N GLY A 136 32.87 -11.65 -12.32
CA GLY A 136 32.77 -12.22 -10.97
C GLY A 136 31.62 -11.68 -10.12
N PHE A 137 30.58 -11.09 -10.73
CA PHE A 137 29.41 -10.59 -10.02
C PHE A 137 28.18 -11.49 -10.23
N LEU A 138 27.43 -11.66 -9.15
CA LEU A 138 26.09 -12.23 -9.12
C LEU A 138 25.05 -11.10 -9.22
N ARG A 139 24.07 -11.24 -10.11
CA ARG A 139 22.89 -10.35 -10.13
C ARG A 139 21.86 -10.85 -9.14
N PHE A 140 21.41 -9.95 -8.27
CA PHE A 140 20.47 -10.24 -7.19
C PHE A 140 19.27 -9.29 -7.24
N PRO A 141 18.03 -9.77 -7.46
CA PRO A 141 16.83 -8.95 -7.33
C PRO A 141 16.56 -8.66 -5.85
N LEU A 142 16.55 -7.38 -5.45
CA LEU A 142 16.38 -6.99 -4.03
C LEU A 142 15.13 -7.61 -3.38
N ALA A 143 14.05 -7.70 -4.16
CA ALA A 143 12.84 -8.45 -3.89
C ALA A 143 12.06 -8.67 -5.18
N LYS A 144 10.91 -9.35 -5.08
CA LYS A 144 9.98 -9.50 -6.20
C LYS A 144 9.58 -8.12 -6.73
N TYR A 145 9.78 -7.90 -8.04
CA TYR A 145 9.48 -6.64 -8.74
C TYR A 145 10.32 -5.42 -8.32
N CYS A 146 11.41 -5.65 -7.60
CA CYS A 146 12.41 -4.62 -7.29
C CYS A 146 13.59 -4.71 -8.27
N GLU A 147 14.42 -3.67 -8.28
CA GLU A 147 15.63 -3.60 -9.11
C GLU A 147 16.69 -4.62 -8.63
N GLU A 148 17.60 -4.97 -9.54
CA GLU A 148 18.72 -5.84 -9.25
C GLU A 148 19.95 -5.04 -8.75
N ILE A 149 20.72 -5.69 -7.88
CA ILE A 149 22.06 -5.27 -7.49
C ILE A 149 23.08 -6.31 -7.95
N GLU A 150 24.31 -5.87 -8.22
CA GLU A 150 25.42 -6.76 -8.54
C GLU A 150 26.29 -6.94 -7.29
N LEU A 151 26.55 -8.20 -6.94
CA LEU A 151 27.29 -8.60 -5.75
C LEU A 151 28.38 -9.62 -6.12
N GLY A 152 29.63 -9.28 -5.84
CA GLY A 152 30.80 -10.15 -5.88
C GLY A 152 31.65 -9.95 -4.62
N GLU A 153 32.79 -10.62 -4.53
CA GLU A 153 33.75 -10.33 -3.45
C GLU A 153 34.24 -8.88 -3.53
N LEU A 154 34.38 -8.25 -2.36
CA LEU A 154 34.84 -6.87 -2.15
C LEU A 154 33.93 -5.80 -2.79
N THR A 155 32.68 -6.14 -3.09
CA THR A 155 31.71 -5.19 -3.63
C THR A 155 31.45 -4.05 -2.64
N ARG A 156 31.61 -2.81 -3.10
CA ARG A 156 31.21 -1.62 -2.34
C ARG A 156 29.74 -1.33 -2.57
N ILE A 157 28.93 -1.51 -1.52
CA ILE A 157 27.50 -1.23 -1.55
C ILE A 157 27.27 0.25 -1.22
N ASP A 158 26.60 0.98 -2.12
CA ASP A 158 26.06 2.30 -1.82
C ASP A 158 24.74 2.16 -1.03
N TRP A 159 24.84 2.24 0.29
CA TRP A 159 23.69 2.13 1.20
C TRP A 159 22.70 3.31 1.11
N ARG A 160 23.06 4.39 0.40
CA ARG A 160 22.17 5.54 0.13
C ARG A 160 21.74 5.59 -1.34
N ARG A 161 21.92 4.48 -2.07
CA ARG A 161 21.55 4.36 -3.49
C ARG A 161 20.10 4.80 -3.71
N LYS A 162 19.92 5.64 -4.72
CA LYS A 162 18.60 5.96 -5.27
C LYS A 162 18.29 5.05 -6.44
N PHE A 163 17.06 4.57 -6.48
CA PHE A 163 16.55 3.68 -7.51
C PHE A 163 15.61 4.46 -8.44
N LYS A 164 15.54 4.03 -9.70
CA LYS A 164 14.75 4.75 -10.73
C LYS A 164 13.26 4.50 -10.55
N SER A 165 12.90 3.29 -10.13
CA SER A 165 11.51 2.85 -9.95
C SER A 165 11.30 2.33 -8.54
N ASN A 166 10.09 2.48 -7.97
CA ASN A 166 9.73 1.98 -6.64
C ASN A 166 10.82 2.27 -5.58
N ASN A 167 11.34 3.50 -5.54
CA ASN A 167 12.56 3.82 -4.77
C ASN A 167 12.46 3.42 -3.30
N ASN A 168 11.32 3.70 -2.66
CA ASN A 168 11.11 3.37 -1.25
C ASN A 168 11.18 1.86 -0.99
N SER A 169 10.54 1.05 -1.83
CA SER A 169 10.58 -0.42 -1.73
C SER A 169 12.01 -0.96 -1.95
N ASN A 170 12.73 -0.45 -2.95
CA ASN A 170 14.11 -0.86 -3.19
C ASN A 170 15.04 -0.51 -2.02
N VAL A 171 14.92 0.71 -1.47
CA VAL A 171 15.71 1.14 -0.31
C VAL A 171 15.40 0.28 0.93
N LEU A 172 14.12 -0.02 1.18
CA LEU A 172 13.70 -0.94 2.23
C LEU A 172 14.42 -2.29 2.11
N TRP A 173 14.34 -2.93 0.93
CA TRP A 173 14.90 -4.27 0.72
C TRP A 173 16.42 -4.28 0.75
N LEU A 174 17.08 -3.23 0.24
CA LEU A 174 18.53 -3.07 0.35
C LEU A 174 18.95 -3.02 1.83
N LEU A 175 18.33 -2.14 2.62
CA LEU A 175 18.68 -1.94 4.03
C LEU A 175 18.21 -3.07 4.94
N SER A 176 17.30 -3.93 4.47
CA SER A 176 16.84 -5.11 5.21
C SER A 176 17.88 -6.23 5.27
N LEU A 177 18.87 -6.20 4.37
CA LEU A 177 19.83 -7.28 4.14
C LEU A 177 19.19 -8.61 3.69
N ASN A 178 17.95 -8.59 3.18
CA ASN A 178 17.26 -9.78 2.67
C ASN A 178 18.14 -10.59 1.69
N PHE A 179 18.89 -9.90 0.82
CA PHE A 179 19.81 -10.54 -0.11
C PHE A 179 20.92 -11.35 0.59
N ALA A 180 21.43 -10.86 1.73
CA ALA A 180 22.40 -11.59 2.53
C ALA A 180 21.76 -12.84 3.17
N GLY A 181 20.49 -12.75 3.60
CA GLY A 181 19.72 -13.90 4.04
C GLY A 181 19.60 -14.99 2.97
N CYS A 182 19.29 -14.61 1.72
CA CYS A 182 19.24 -15.54 0.58
C CYS A 182 20.61 -16.17 0.27
N LEU A 183 21.70 -15.40 0.35
CA LEU A 183 23.07 -15.92 0.19
C LEU A 183 23.40 -16.94 1.28
N LEU A 184 23.02 -16.66 2.53
CA LEU A 184 23.19 -17.57 3.66
C LEU A 184 22.41 -18.89 3.48
N SER A 185 21.14 -18.82 3.03
CA SER A 185 20.36 -20.02 2.68
C SER A 185 20.97 -20.80 1.51
N THR A 186 21.55 -20.10 0.54
CA THR A 186 22.24 -20.72 -0.60
C THR A 186 23.49 -21.47 -0.14
N PHE A 187 24.28 -20.86 0.75
CA PHE A 187 25.42 -21.51 1.38
C PHE A 187 24.99 -22.73 2.21
N GLU A 188 23.91 -22.63 2.98
CA GLU A 188 23.42 -23.75 3.79
C GLU A 188 23.05 -24.97 2.93
N LEU A 189 22.47 -24.72 1.75
CA LEU A 189 22.08 -25.73 0.78
C LEU A 189 23.27 -26.41 0.09
N ASN A 190 24.25 -25.64 -0.40
CA ASN A 190 25.30 -26.16 -1.29
C ASN A 190 26.73 -26.13 -0.73
N ARG A 191 26.93 -25.48 0.43
CA ARG A 191 28.20 -25.31 1.14
C ARG A 191 29.33 -24.64 0.34
N LYS A 192 29.02 -23.90 -0.73
CA LYS A 192 30.02 -23.16 -1.52
C LYS A 192 30.49 -21.90 -0.77
N PRO A 193 31.78 -21.79 -0.38
CA PRO A 193 32.26 -20.71 0.50
C PRO A 193 32.03 -19.28 -0.02
N ILE A 194 31.99 -19.11 -1.35
CA ILE A 194 31.76 -17.81 -2.00
C ILE A 194 30.47 -17.13 -1.52
N PHE A 195 29.38 -17.88 -1.28
CA PHE A 195 28.12 -17.29 -0.83
C PHE A 195 28.19 -16.80 0.61
N LEU A 196 28.87 -17.56 1.49
CA LEU A 196 29.14 -17.12 2.85
C LEU A 196 30.08 -15.91 2.87
N SER A 197 31.11 -15.90 2.02
CA SER A 197 32.05 -14.78 1.86
C SER A 197 31.30 -13.49 1.49
N ILE A 198 30.49 -13.51 0.42
CA ILE A 198 29.72 -12.33 -0.04
C ILE A 198 28.71 -11.88 1.02
N ALA A 199 27.99 -12.80 1.67
CA ALA A 199 27.05 -12.45 2.74
C ALA A 199 27.77 -11.79 3.93
N THR A 200 28.89 -12.36 4.37
CA THR A 200 29.73 -11.86 5.47
C THR A 200 30.21 -10.45 5.19
N GLN A 201 30.78 -10.21 4.01
CA GLN A 201 31.28 -8.89 3.60
C GLN A 201 30.16 -7.85 3.50
N SER A 202 28.98 -8.26 3.00
CA SER A 202 27.82 -7.37 2.90
C SER A 202 27.30 -6.96 4.28
N ILE A 203 27.18 -7.91 5.21
CA ILE A 203 26.80 -7.64 6.60
C ILE A 203 27.85 -6.74 7.27
N GLU A 204 29.14 -7.03 7.09
CA GLU A 204 30.21 -6.21 7.64
C GLU A 204 30.18 -4.76 7.14
N SER A 205 29.99 -4.58 5.83
CA SER A 205 29.85 -3.26 5.21
C SER A 205 28.66 -2.49 5.77
N PHE A 206 27.51 -3.17 5.96
CA PHE A 206 26.34 -2.57 6.59
C PHE A 206 26.64 -2.14 8.03
N LEU A 207 27.24 -3.03 8.82
CA LEU A 207 27.60 -2.75 10.22
C LEU A 207 28.55 -1.54 10.32
N GLN A 208 29.48 -1.39 9.35
CA GLN A 208 30.35 -0.22 9.27
C GLN A 208 29.56 1.05 8.92
N PHE A 209 28.64 0.98 7.95
CA PHE A 209 27.82 2.12 7.52
C PHE A 209 27.02 2.72 8.68
N VAL A 210 26.42 1.88 9.52
CA VAL A 210 25.54 2.32 10.62
C VAL A 210 26.29 2.77 11.88
N THR A 211 27.63 2.83 11.87
CA THR A 211 28.42 3.31 13.02
C THR A 211 28.20 4.79 13.32
N THR A 212 27.77 5.60 12.35
CA THR A 212 27.48 7.02 12.57
C THR A 212 26.01 7.26 12.94
N PRO A 213 25.70 8.22 13.83
CA PRO A 213 24.33 8.57 14.19
C PRO A 213 23.46 8.96 12.98
N GLU A 214 24.03 9.64 11.99
CA GLU A 214 23.29 10.11 10.81
C GLU A 214 22.85 8.96 9.90
N ASN A 215 23.72 7.96 9.72
CA ASN A 215 23.40 6.76 8.94
C ASN A 215 22.43 5.85 9.69
N ARG A 216 22.57 5.77 11.00
CA ARG A 216 21.63 5.06 11.88
C ARG A 216 20.21 5.63 11.73
N LEU A 217 20.07 6.94 11.91
CA LEU A 217 18.79 7.63 11.77
C LEU A 217 18.20 7.44 10.37
N TYR A 218 19.04 7.54 9.33
CA TYR A 218 18.60 7.31 7.96
C TYR A 218 17.93 5.94 7.80
N VAL A 219 18.58 4.87 8.26
CA VAL A 219 18.09 3.49 8.14
C VAL A 219 16.75 3.29 8.86
N GLU A 220 16.55 3.95 9.99
CA GLU A 220 15.34 3.85 10.81
C GLU A 220 14.20 4.72 10.29
N SER A 221 14.51 5.83 9.60
CA SER A 221 13.52 6.82 9.14
C SER A 221 12.98 6.59 7.73
N ILE A 222 13.45 5.57 7.01
CA ILE A 222 12.93 5.26 5.68
C ILE A 222 11.45 4.86 5.77
N PRO A 223 10.65 5.07 4.70
CA PRO A 223 9.33 4.44 4.62
C PRO A 223 9.43 2.94 4.85
N SER A 224 8.66 2.42 5.80
CA SER A 224 8.68 1.01 6.21
C SER A 224 9.99 0.55 6.88
N GLY A 225 10.71 1.45 7.54
CA GLY A 225 11.95 1.13 8.28
C GLY A 225 11.76 0.07 9.38
N ASP A 226 10.54 -0.07 9.89
CA ASP A 226 10.10 -1.12 10.80
C ASP A 226 10.16 -2.52 10.17
N HIS A 227 9.54 -2.70 9.01
CA HIS A 227 9.61 -3.92 8.21
C HIS A 227 11.07 -4.23 7.79
N SER A 228 11.83 -3.21 7.37
CA SER A 228 13.25 -3.39 7.03
C SER A 228 14.05 -3.92 8.24
N THR A 229 13.80 -3.39 9.43
CA THR A 229 14.47 -3.79 10.68
C THR A 229 14.04 -5.19 11.14
N ALA A 230 12.76 -5.53 11.05
CA ALA A 230 12.25 -6.87 11.36
C ALA A 230 12.89 -7.96 10.47
N THR A 231 13.01 -7.69 9.17
CA THR A 231 13.71 -8.59 8.24
C THR A 231 15.19 -8.72 8.60
N ARG A 232 15.84 -7.61 8.95
CA ARG A 232 17.26 -7.60 9.35
C ARG A 232 17.52 -8.47 10.58
N VAL A 233 16.62 -8.44 11.57
CA VAL A 233 16.71 -9.33 12.75
C VAL A 233 16.84 -10.80 12.33
N ASN A 234 16.01 -11.27 11.40
CA ASN A 234 16.06 -12.64 10.90
C ASN A 234 17.37 -12.95 10.16
N VAL A 235 17.89 -12.01 9.35
CA VAL A 235 19.19 -12.16 8.67
C VAL A 235 20.32 -12.32 9.69
N LEU A 236 20.35 -11.48 10.72
CA LEU A 236 21.40 -11.50 11.75
C LEU A 236 21.34 -12.78 12.59
N ILE A 237 20.14 -13.25 12.94
CA ILE A 237 19.97 -14.56 13.60
C ILE A 237 20.53 -15.67 12.72
N LYS A 238 20.16 -15.72 11.44
CA LYS A 238 20.64 -16.76 10.51
C LYS A 238 22.15 -16.76 10.39
N TYR A 239 22.77 -15.59 10.27
CA TYR A 239 24.22 -15.46 10.21
C TYR A 239 24.90 -16.04 11.45
N LEU A 240 24.39 -15.73 12.64
CA LEU A 240 24.92 -16.27 13.91
C LEU A 240 24.77 -17.79 13.98
N GLN A 241 23.65 -18.35 13.52
CA GLN A 241 23.42 -19.80 13.48
C GLN A 241 24.42 -20.52 12.56
N ILE A 242 24.57 -20.04 11.32
CA ILE A 242 25.49 -20.64 10.33
C ILE A 242 26.94 -20.57 10.80
N THR A 243 27.32 -19.47 11.45
CA THR A 243 28.71 -19.22 11.86
C THR A 243 29.01 -19.67 13.29
N HIS A 244 28.08 -20.29 14.02
CA HIS A 244 28.27 -20.64 15.43
C HIS A 244 29.47 -21.58 15.66
N ASN A 245 29.69 -22.56 14.77
CA ASN A 245 30.71 -23.60 14.94
C ASN A 245 32.08 -23.27 14.31
N SER A 246 32.23 -22.11 13.67
CA SER A 246 33.49 -21.73 13.03
C SER A 246 34.52 -21.22 14.06
N LYS A 247 35.72 -21.83 14.04
CA LYS A 247 36.81 -21.53 14.98
C LYS A 247 37.53 -20.25 14.54
N THR A 248 37.55 -19.27 15.44
CA THR A 248 38.34 -18.01 15.41
C THR A 248 38.01 -16.97 14.32
N GLU A 249 37.90 -17.35 13.05
CA GLU A 249 37.86 -16.40 11.91
C GLU A 249 36.67 -15.42 11.96
N HIS A 250 35.51 -15.87 12.45
CA HIS A 250 34.30 -15.03 12.52
C HIS A 250 34.01 -14.46 13.90
N LYS A 251 34.92 -14.59 14.88
CA LYS A 251 34.61 -14.23 16.28
C LYS A 251 34.31 -12.73 16.45
N ASP A 252 35.08 -11.85 15.81
CA ASP A 252 34.90 -10.39 15.89
C ASP A 252 33.59 -9.93 15.22
N ILE A 253 33.36 -10.37 13.99
CA ILE A 253 32.13 -10.04 13.27
C ILE A 253 30.87 -10.59 13.94
N ARG A 254 30.91 -11.81 14.50
CA ARG A 254 29.76 -12.36 15.25
C ARG A 254 29.41 -11.48 16.45
N PHE A 255 30.40 -10.93 17.14
CA PHE A 255 30.15 -9.99 18.23
C PHE A 255 29.44 -8.72 17.72
N ARG A 256 29.93 -8.12 16.64
CA ARG A 256 29.31 -6.94 16.02
C ARG A 256 27.89 -7.23 15.51
N VAL A 257 27.66 -8.40 14.92
CA VAL A 257 26.32 -8.86 14.48
C VAL A 257 25.39 -9.01 15.68
N TYR A 258 25.85 -9.61 16.78
CA TYR A 258 25.05 -9.75 18.00
C TYR A 258 24.70 -8.38 18.61
N SER A 259 25.64 -7.44 18.64
CA SER A 259 25.38 -6.07 19.09
C SER A 259 24.32 -5.37 18.24
N GLU A 260 24.38 -5.53 16.91
CA GLU A 260 23.36 -4.96 16.03
C GLU A 260 22.00 -5.64 16.19
N LEU A 261 21.97 -6.98 16.35
CA LEU A 261 20.75 -7.72 16.63
C LEU A 261 20.09 -7.19 17.90
N TYR A 262 20.82 -7.10 19.00
CA TYR A 262 20.30 -6.56 20.26
C TYR A 262 19.74 -5.15 20.08
N ARG A 263 20.44 -4.27 19.37
CA ARG A 263 19.98 -2.91 19.09
C ARG A 263 18.70 -2.87 18.25
N CYS A 264 18.59 -3.72 17.23
CA CYS A 264 17.37 -3.86 16.44
C CYS A 264 16.21 -4.34 17.31
N LEU A 265 16.42 -5.29 18.21
CA LEU A 265 15.39 -5.78 19.12
C LEU A 265 14.94 -4.70 20.11
N GLU A 266 15.86 -3.93 20.67
CA GLU A 266 15.50 -2.78 21.52
C GLU A 266 14.66 -1.76 20.75
N TRP A 267 15.07 -1.43 19.52
CA TRP A 267 14.34 -0.49 18.66
C TRP A 267 12.92 -0.99 18.34
N LEU A 268 12.76 -2.25 17.93
CA LEU A 268 11.46 -2.88 17.65
C LEU A 268 10.59 -3.03 18.91
N SER A 269 11.21 -3.22 20.08
CA SER A 269 10.51 -3.36 21.34
C SER A 269 9.98 -2.03 21.89
N SER A 270 10.38 -0.88 21.34
CA SER A 270 9.87 0.44 21.73
C SER A 270 8.47 0.69 21.14
N ASP A 271 7.54 1.18 21.96
CA ASP A 271 6.21 1.57 21.47
C ASP A 271 6.27 2.78 20.52
N GLU A 272 7.31 3.62 20.61
CA GLU A 272 7.51 4.77 19.73
C GLU A 272 7.77 4.37 18.26
N ASN A 273 8.27 3.15 18.04
CA ASN A 273 8.60 2.62 16.73
C ASN A 273 7.58 1.55 16.27
N PHE A 274 6.51 1.33 17.04
CA PHE A 274 5.50 0.33 16.73
C PHE A 274 4.30 0.96 16.04
N HIS A 275 3.87 0.35 14.94
CA HIS A 275 2.69 0.76 14.18
C HIS A 275 1.68 -0.39 14.11
N GLU A 276 0.40 -0.08 14.32
CA GLU A 276 -0.69 -1.07 14.27
C GLU A 276 -1.06 -1.40 12.82
N SER A 277 -0.22 -2.21 12.17
CA SER A 277 -0.37 -2.65 10.78
C SER A 277 0.22 -4.06 10.57
N ASN A 278 0.15 -4.59 9.35
CA ASN A 278 0.88 -5.82 9.00
C ASN A 278 2.39 -5.72 9.28
N HIS A 279 3.02 -4.54 9.15
CA HIS A 279 4.43 -4.35 9.52
C HIS A 279 4.63 -4.52 11.03
N GLY A 280 3.73 -3.99 11.85
CA GLY A 280 3.74 -4.22 13.29
C GLY A 280 3.69 -5.70 13.65
N LEU A 281 2.89 -6.49 12.92
CA LEU A 281 2.85 -7.94 13.08
C LEU A 281 4.19 -8.59 12.70
N MET A 282 4.82 -8.18 11.60
CA MET A 282 6.17 -8.65 11.24
C MET A 282 7.21 -8.33 12.31
N CYS A 283 7.15 -7.13 12.89
CA CYS A 283 8.01 -6.73 14.01
C CYS A 283 7.83 -7.67 15.21
N ASN A 284 6.57 -8.01 15.54
CA ASN A 284 6.29 -8.94 16.62
C ASN A 284 6.75 -10.37 16.30
N ILE A 285 6.59 -10.85 15.06
CA ILE A 285 7.13 -12.14 14.62
C ILE A 285 8.65 -12.17 14.75
N ALA A 286 9.35 -11.09 14.39
CA ALA A 286 10.80 -10.98 14.55
C ALA A 286 11.21 -10.99 16.03
N LEU A 287 10.50 -10.26 16.90
CA LEU A 287 10.72 -10.30 18.36
C LEU A 287 10.48 -11.69 18.96
N ALA A 288 9.39 -12.36 18.55
CA ALA A 288 9.07 -13.72 18.99
C ALA A 288 10.16 -14.70 18.54
N THR A 289 10.54 -14.65 17.25
CA THR A 289 11.62 -15.47 16.68
C THR A 289 12.93 -15.26 17.44
N ALA A 290 13.31 -14.01 17.69
CA ALA A 290 14.50 -13.68 18.46
C ALA A 290 14.42 -14.15 19.92
N SER A 291 13.23 -14.16 20.53
CA SER A 291 13.08 -14.67 21.89
C SER A 291 13.49 -16.15 22.01
N HIS A 292 13.17 -16.97 21.02
CA HIS A 292 13.55 -18.39 20.97
C HIS A 292 15.03 -18.62 20.62
N PHE A 293 15.74 -17.59 20.16
CA PHE A 293 17.19 -17.65 19.95
C PHE A 293 17.95 -17.60 21.27
N PHE A 294 17.38 -16.94 22.29
CA PHE A 294 17.94 -16.89 23.62
C PHE A 294 17.60 -18.15 24.44
N SER A 295 18.46 -18.50 25.40
CA SER A 295 18.27 -19.61 26.32
C SER A 295 17.00 -19.45 27.16
N SER A 296 16.44 -20.57 27.61
CA SER A 296 15.14 -20.57 28.30
C SER A 296 15.10 -19.75 29.59
N SER A 297 16.25 -19.61 30.27
CA SER A 297 16.43 -18.83 31.49
C SER A 297 16.71 -17.34 31.27
N SER A 298 16.94 -16.90 30.03
CA SER A 298 17.31 -15.52 29.70
C SER A 298 16.18 -14.53 29.95
N ASP A 299 16.48 -13.40 30.62
CA ASP A 299 15.51 -12.31 30.77
C ASP A 299 15.22 -11.61 29.45
N LEU A 300 16.14 -11.65 28.48
CA LEU A 300 15.91 -11.14 27.12
C LEU A 300 14.84 -11.97 26.40
N ARG A 301 14.85 -13.31 26.58
CA ARG A 301 13.79 -14.19 26.08
C ARG A 301 12.44 -13.74 26.62
N LYS A 302 12.33 -13.62 27.95
CA LYS A 302 11.07 -13.21 28.62
C LYS A 302 10.58 -11.84 28.13
N LYS A 303 11.49 -10.87 28.02
CA LYS A 303 11.18 -9.50 27.56
C LYS A 303 10.58 -9.50 26.15
N TYR A 304 11.32 -10.01 25.16
CA TYR A 304 10.89 -9.92 23.76
C TYR A 304 9.69 -10.81 23.47
N TYR A 305 9.62 -11.98 24.11
CA TYR A 305 8.46 -12.85 24.03
C TYR A 305 7.19 -12.14 24.54
N SER A 306 7.23 -11.59 25.77
CA SER A 306 6.08 -10.89 26.38
C SER A 306 5.59 -9.70 25.54
N ILE A 307 6.51 -8.89 25.00
CA ILE A 307 6.15 -7.77 24.13
C ILE A 307 5.50 -8.27 22.83
N SER A 308 6.09 -9.29 22.19
CA SER A 308 5.60 -9.84 20.94
C SER A 308 4.20 -10.44 21.07
N THR A 309 3.92 -11.19 22.13
CA THR A 309 2.63 -11.84 22.36
C THR A 309 1.56 -10.82 22.71
N SER A 310 1.83 -9.93 23.67
CA SER A 310 0.88 -8.88 24.07
C SER A 310 0.46 -8.00 22.88
N ARG A 311 1.44 -7.51 22.10
CA ARG A 311 1.14 -6.68 20.92
C ARG A 311 0.41 -7.45 19.83
N THR A 312 0.77 -8.71 19.58
CA THR A 312 0.11 -9.54 18.55
C THR A 312 -1.35 -9.82 18.88
N LEU A 313 -1.65 -10.17 20.14
CA LEU A 313 -3.01 -10.40 20.60
C LEU A 313 -3.86 -9.13 20.49
N SER A 314 -3.32 -7.98 20.93
CA SER A 314 -3.97 -6.68 20.77
C SER A 314 -4.23 -6.34 19.30
N LEU A 315 -3.21 -6.48 18.45
CA LEU A 315 -3.31 -6.19 17.03
C LEU A 315 -4.38 -7.05 16.33
N ALA A 316 -4.51 -8.33 16.68
CA ALA A 316 -5.48 -9.24 16.06
C ALA A 316 -6.94 -8.76 16.24
N THR A 317 -7.25 -8.22 17.41
CA THR A 317 -8.60 -7.68 17.70
C THR A 317 -8.94 -6.43 16.88
N LYS A 318 -7.91 -5.70 16.44
CA LYS A 318 -8.07 -4.48 15.63
C LYS A 318 -8.03 -4.80 14.14
N ALA A 319 -7.14 -5.71 13.73
CA ALA A 319 -6.84 -6.02 12.34
C ALA A 319 -8.05 -6.61 11.60
N PHE A 320 -8.87 -7.42 12.27
CA PHE A 320 -10.04 -8.05 11.69
C PHE A 320 -11.34 -7.50 12.26
N CYS A 321 -12.40 -7.41 11.44
CA CYS A 321 -13.74 -7.06 11.91
C CYS A 321 -14.44 -8.27 12.55
N LYS A 322 -15.63 -8.04 13.10
CA LYS A 322 -16.45 -9.11 13.70
C LYS A 322 -16.73 -10.24 12.70
N ASP A 323 -16.94 -9.87 11.44
CA ASP A 323 -17.15 -10.77 10.31
C ASP A 323 -15.84 -11.32 9.71
N GLY A 324 -14.68 -11.06 10.33
CA GLY A 324 -13.41 -11.68 9.97
C GLY A 324 -12.62 -11.03 8.83
N LEU A 325 -13.14 -10.03 8.10
CA LEU A 325 -12.34 -9.31 7.09
C LEU A 325 -11.31 -8.36 7.71
N CYS A 326 -10.19 -8.18 7.00
CA CYS A 326 -9.08 -7.32 7.44
C CYS A 326 -9.38 -5.84 7.14
N ASN A 327 -8.80 -4.93 7.94
CA ASN A 327 -8.99 -3.48 7.78
C ASN A 327 -8.13 -2.83 6.70
N GLU A 328 -7.32 -3.59 5.99
CA GLU A 328 -6.43 -3.10 4.92
C GLU A 328 -7.09 -3.10 3.54
N ASN A 329 -8.43 -3.09 3.50
CA ASN A 329 -9.28 -2.78 2.34
C ASN A 329 -9.17 -3.67 1.10
N THR A 330 -8.26 -4.65 1.10
CA THR A 330 -8.06 -5.56 -0.03
C THR A 330 -8.02 -6.99 0.47
N ILE A 331 -8.49 -7.91 -0.38
CA ILE A 331 -8.49 -9.34 -0.07
C ILE A 331 -7.05 -9.91 -0.09
N GLY A 332 -6.15 -9.31 -0.88
CA GLY A 332 -4.72 -9.64 -0.87
C GLY A 332 -4.07 -9.38 0.49
N TYR A 333 -4.24 -8.19 1.05
CA TYR A 333 -3.70 -7.86 2.38
C TYR A 333 -4.43 -8.60 3.50
N HIS A 334 -5.70 -8.98 3.32
CA HIS A 334 -6.38 -9.91 4.22
C HIS A 334 -5.67 -11.28 4.27
N ASN A 335 -5.41 -11.90 3.11
CA ASN A 335 -4.68 -13.17 3.04
C ASN A 335 -3.27 -13.03 3.63
N TYR A 336 -2.58 -11.93 3.32
CA TYR A 336 -1.24 -11.69 3.85
C TYR A 336 -1.21 -11.58 5.39
N ASN A 337 -2.14 -10.83 5.99
CA ASN A 337 -2.27 -10.77 7.44
C ASN A 337 -2.59 -12.16 8.03
N LEU A 338 -3.48 -12.91 7.41
CA LEU A 338 -3.84 -14.26 7.85
C LEU A 338 -2.63 -15.20 7.87
N GLU A 339 -1.80 -15.17 6.82
CA GLU A 339 -0.53 -15.90 6.77
C GLU A 339 0.42 -15.47 7.90
N LEU A 340 0.60 -14.16 8.13
CA LEU A 340 1.44 -13.66 9.21
C LEU A 340 0.99 -14.13 10.60
N TYR A 341 -0.31 -14.13 10.87
CA TYR A 341 -0.83 -14.67 12.14
C TYR A 341 -0.61 -16.18 12.28
N GLN A 342 -0.73 -16.94 11.19
CA GLN A 342 -0.41 -18.37 11.19
C GLN A 342 1.09 -18.61 11.44
N ILE A 343 1.97 -17.80 10.86
CA ILE A 343 3.41 -17.84 11.14
C ILE A 343 3.68 -17.60 12.62
N PHE A 344 3.04 -16.58 13.20
CA PHE A 344 3.18 -16.29 14.62
C PHE A 344 2.71 -17.47 15.47
N CYS A 345 1.56 -18.06 15.17
CA CYS A 345 1.08 -19.25 15.90
C CYS A 345 2.02 -20.45 15.78
N ASN A 346 2.75 -20.61 14.67
CA ASN A 346 3.72 -21.69 14.50
C ASN A 346 4.98 -21.53 15.37
N LEU A 347 5.19 -20.36 15.98
CA LEU A 347 6.26 -20.14 16.97
C LEU A 347 5.87 -20.61 18.38
N LEU A 348 4.57 -20.77 18.65
CA LEU A 348 4.05 -21.12 19.95
C LEU A 348 4.09 -22.64 20.17
N ASP A 349 4.33 -23.07 21.40
CA ASP A 349 4.21 -24.47 21.79
C ASP A 349 2.74 -24.90 22.00
N THR A 350 2.53 -26.20 22.24
CA THR A 350 1.17 -26.76 22.36
C THR A 350 0.43 -26.24 23.59
N GLU A 351 1.13 -25.98 24.70
CA GLU A 351 0.52 -25.47 25.94
C GLU A 351 0.12 -24.00 25.77
N GLU A 352 0.95 -23.21 25.12
CA GLU A 352 0.68 -21.83 24.76
C GLU A 352 -0.54 -21.74 23.82
N LEU A 353 -0.58 -22.58 22.78
CA LEU A 353 -1.70 -22.57 21.83
C LEU A 353 -3.06 -22.85 22.46
N ILE A 354 -3.12 -23.67 23.52
CA ILE A 354 -4.38 -23.98 24.22
C ILE A 354 -4.74 -22.98 25.33
N SER A 355 -3.88 -21.99 25.62
CA SER A 355 -4.20 -20.96 26.60
C SER A 355 -5.46 -20.17 26.18
N PRO A 356 -6.21 -19.59 27.14
CA PRO A 356 -7.39 -18.78 26.82
C PRO A 356 -7.09 -17.62 25.87
N GLU A 357 -5.96 -16.92 26.03
CA GLU A 357 -5.59 -15.78 25.20
C GLU A 357 -5.36 -16.19 23.74
N PHE A 358 -4.60 -17.26 23.51
CA PHE A 358 -4.32 -17.76 22.16
C PHE A 358 -5.51 -18.51 21.54
N SER A 359 -6.42 -19.03 22.37
CA SER A 359 -7.70 -19.56 21.89
C SER A 359 -8.56 -18.47 21.24
N ASN A 360 -8.59 -17.26 21.81
CA ASN A 360 -9.26 -16.13 21.16
C ASN A 360 -8.59 -15.74 19.82
N LEU A 361 -7.26 -15.71 19.78
CA LEU A 361 -6.52 -15.46 18.53
C LEU A 361 -6.88 -16.49 17.45
N ARG A 362 -6.90 -17.79 17.78
CA ARG A 362 -7.30 -18.85 16.85
C ARG A 362 -8.73 -18.68 16.36
N ASN A 363 -9.65 -18.24 17.22
CA ASN A 363 -11.02 -17.95 16.80
C ASN A 363 -11.08 -16.79 15.81
N ILE A 364 -10.26 -15.74 15.99
CA ILE A 364 -10.14 -14.64 15.01
C ILE A 364 -9.60 -15.17 13.67
N ILE A 365 -8.51 -15.94 13.71
CA ILE A 365 -7.89 -16.55 12.51
C ILE A 365 -8.89 -17.44 11.77
N ASN A 366 -9.65 -18.28 12.48
CA ASN A 366 -10.65 -19.16 11.88
C ASN A 366 -11.77 -18.38 11.20
N ARG A 367 -12.26 -17.30 11.82
CA ARG A 367 -13.25 -16.42 11.17
C ARG A 367 -12.65 -15.76 9.93
N ALA A 368 -11.43 -15.25 10.02
CA ALA A 368 -10.74 -14.64 8.89
C ALA A 368 -10.57 -15.62 7.71
N GLU A 369 -10.15 -16.85 7.98
CA GLU A 369 -10.05 -17.93 6.98
C GLU A 369 -11.39 -18.23 6.28
N ILE A 370 -12.49 -18.29 7.04
CA ILE A 370 -13.84 -18.47 6.47
C ILE A 370 -14.20 -17.28 5.57
N SER A 371 -13.94 -16.06 6.03
CA SER A 371 -14.23 -14.82 5.29
C SER A 371 -13.44 -14.72 3.99
N LEU A 372 -12.16 -15.10 4.00
CA LEU A 372 -11.35 -15.22 2.78
C LEU A 372 -12.01 -16.14 1.75
N ARG A 373 -12.52 -17.30 2.19
CA ARG A 373 -13.16 -18.28 1.30
C ARG A 373 -14.46 -17.78 0.67
N HIS A 374 -15.20 -16.89 1.35
CA HIS A 374 -16.31 -16.17 0.71
C HIS A 374 -15.82 -15.19 -0.36
N CYS A 375 -14.72 -14.48 -0.09
CA CYS A 375 -14.20 -13.41 -0.95
C CYS A 375 -13.42 -13.88 -2.18
N ILE A 376 -12.85 -15.09 -2.19
CA ILE A 376 -12.17 -15.61 -3.38
C ILE A 376 -13.16 -16.05 -4.46
N ARG A 377 -12.73 -16.06 -5.71
CA ARG A 377 -13.50 -16.53 -6.87
C ARG A 377 -13.63 -18.07 -6.83
N GLN A 378 -14.51 -18.61 -7.68
CA GLN A 378 -14.82 -20.04 -7.76
C GLN A 378 -13.58 -20.91 -8.01
N ASP A 379 -12.59 -20.39 -8.75
CA ASP A 379 -11.33 -21.05 -9.05
C ASP A 379 -10.27 -20.94 -7.92
N GLY A 380 -10.65 -20.37 -6.78
CA GLY A 380 -9.75 -20.16 -5.64
C GLY A 380 -8.88 -18.91 -5.73
N SER A 381 -9.04 -18.08 -6.77
CA SER A 381 -8.25 -16.86 -6.91
C SER A 381 -8.82 -15.66 -6.14
N ILE A 382 -7.92 -14.85 -5.56
CA ILE A 382 -8.25 -13.53 -5.05
C ILE A 382 -8.53 -12.60 -6.24
N PRO A 383 -9.68 -11.89 -6.27
CA PRO A 383 -9.94 -10.88 -7.30
C PRO A 383 -8.98 -9.69 -7.13
N PRO A 384 -8.54 -9.04 -8.23
CA PRO A 384 -7.60 -7.93 -8.17
C PRO A 384 -8.32 -6.62 -7.80
N VAL A 385 -9.05 -6.61 -6.69
CA VAL A 385 -9.77 -5.43 -6.18
C VAL A 385 -8.84 -4.64 -5.26
N GLY A 386 -8.75 -3.34 -5.51
CA GLY A 386 -7.91 -2.44 -4.73
C GLY A 386 -6.41 -2.67 -4.94
N ASP A 387 -5.63 -2.44 -3.90
CA ASP A 387 -4.17 -2.64 -3.89
C ASP A 387 -3.74 -4.13 -3.81
N SER A 388 -4.33 -5.01 -4.64
CA SER A 388 -3.98 -6.43 -4.72
C SER A 388 -3.88 -6.91 -6.17
N PRO A 389 -2.85 -7.68 -6.54
CA PRO A 389 -2.85 -8.43 -7.80
C PRO A 389 -3.79 -9.65 -7.73
N VAL A 390 -3.91 -10.38 -8.83
CA VAL A 390 -4.54 -11.70 -8.84
C VAL A 390 -3.61 -12.69 -8.12
N ILE A 391 -4.15 -13.43 -7.15
CA ILE A 391 -3.39 -14.45 -6.39
C ILE A 391 -4.20 -15.74 -6.39
N LEU A 392 -3.65 -16.81 -6.95
CA LEU A 392 -4.26 -18.13 -6.87
C LEU A 392 -3.94 -18.77 -5.51
N LEU A 393 -4.97 -19.11 -4.74
CA LEU A 393 -4.82 -19.81 -3.48
C LEU A 393 -5.16 -21.28 -3.63
N ASN A 394 -4.50 -22.12 -2.84
CA ASN A 394 -4.93 -23.51 -2.65
C ASN A 394 -6.04 -23.60 -1.59
N LYS A 395 -7.16 -22.91 -1.83
CA LYS A 395 -8.32 -22.84 -0.92
C LYS A 395 -9.62 -23.01 -1.70
N THR A 396 -10.55 -23.79 -1.14
CA THR A 396 -11.87 -23.96 -1.73
C THR A 396 -12.76 -22.75 -1.44
N SER A 397 -13.25 -22.14 -2.51
CA SER A 397 -14.26 -21.08 -2.47
C SER A 397 -15.55 -21.53 -1.75
N ILE A 398 -16.13 -20.64 -0.95
CA ILE A 398 -17.52 -20.77 -0.51
C ILE A 398 -18.37 -19.96 -1.49
N ASN A 399 -19.17 -20.65 -2.29
CA ASN A 399 -19.99 -20.06 -3.36
C ASN A 399 -21.34 -19.55 -2.82
N GLN A 400 -21.27 -18.67 -1.82
CA GLN A 400 -22.44 -18.06 -1.19
C GLN A 400 -22.20 -16.57 -0.99
N SER A 401 -23.26 -15.80 -1.23
CA SER A 401 -23.33 -14.36 -0.98
C SER A 401 -23.01 -14.01 0.48
N LYS A 402 -22.24 -12.95 0.71
CA LYS A 402 -21.86 -12.48 2.05
C LYS A 402 -21.55 -10.98 2.04
N ILE A 403 -21.99 -10.28 3.09
CA ILE A 403 -21.66 -8.88 3.36
C ILE A 403 -20.71 -8.77 4.57
N PHE A 404 -19.80 -7.79 4.49
CA PHE A 404 -18.88 -7.38 5.53
C PHE A 404 -19.05 -5.86 5.76
N PRO A 405 -20.09 -5.46 6.52
CA PRO A 405 -20.53 -4.07 6.57
C PRO A 405 -19.46 -3.15 7.14
N ASP A 406 -18.77 -3.58 8.21
CA ASP A 406 -17.73 -2.76 8.82
C ASP A 406 -16.57 -2.52 7.84
N SER A 407 -16.25 -3.49 6.97
CA SER A 407 -15.17 -3.40 5.98
C SER A 407 -15.60 -2.74 4.65
N GLY A 408 -16.90 -2.45 4.48
CA GLY A 408 -17.43 -1.89 3.24
C GLY A 408 -17.28 -2.81 2.03
N PHE A 409 -17.38 -4.13 2.23
CA PHE A 409 -17.23 -5.12 1.15
C PHE A 409 -18.40 -6.09 1.12
N ALA A 410 -18.84 -6.47 -0.08
CA ALA A 410 -19.85 -7.51 -0.27
C ALA A 410 -19.54 -8.37 -1.49
N VAL A 411 -19.99 -9.62 -1.43
CA VAL A 411 -19.98 -10.55 -2.56
C VAL A 411 -21.39 -11.11 -2.76
N VAL A 412 -21.89 -11.05 -3.99
CA VAL A 412 -23.08 -11.77 -4.46
C VAL A 412 -22.59 -12.92 -5.32
N LYS A 413 -22.89 -14.16 -4.92
CA LYS A 413 -22.14 -15.31 -5.43
C LYS A 413 -22.91 -16.61 -5.40
N ASN A 414 -22.77 -17.38 -6.47
CA ASN A 414 -23.15 -18.79 -6.58
C ASN A 414 -22.05 -19.57 -7.34
N ASP A 415 -22.35 -20.77 -7.85
CA ASP A 415 -21.37 -21.61 -8.54
C ASP A 415 -20.89 -21.05 -9.89
N ASP A 416 -21.68 -20.22 -10.56
CA ASP A 416 -21.36 -19.66 -11.88
C ASP A 416 -21.19 -18.14 -11.87
N PHE A 417 -21.52 -17.47 -10.78
CA PHE A 417 -21.60 -16.01 -10.71
C PHE A 417 -20.82 -15.48 -9.51
N TYR A 418 -20.03 -14.43 -9.74
CA TYR A 418 -19.32 -13.70 -8.70
C TYR A 418 -19.42 -12.20 -9.00
N LEU A 419 -20.07 -11.44 -8.12
CA LEU A 419 -20.03 -9.99 -8.12
C LEU A 419 -19.47 -9.51 -6.79
N SER A 420 -18.45 -8.66 -6.83
CA SER A 420 -17.96 -7.95 -5.63
C SER A 420 -18.37 -6.49 -5.66
N LEU A 421 -18.59 -5.90 -4.49
CA LEU A 421 -18.84 -4.47 -4.30
C LEU A 421 -17.94 -3.94 -3.19
N GLN A 422 -17.24 -2.83 -3.45
CA GLN A 422 -16.49 -2.06 -2.44
C GLN A 422 -17.17 -0.70 -2.23
N CYS A 423 -17.56 -0.39 -0.99
CA CYS A 423 -18.07 0.91 -0.58
C CYS A 423 -17.92 1.11 0.93
N GLY A 424 -17.00 1.97 1.34
CA GLY A 424 -16.60 2.17 2.73
C GLY A 424 -15.26 1.53 3.09
N SER A 425 -14.77 1.86 4.30
CA SER A 425 -13.57 1.29 4.91
C SER A 425 -13.49 1.61 6.40
N ARG A 426 -12.78 0.76 7.17
CA ARG A 426 -12.42 1.05 8.58
C ARG A 426 -11.15 1.89 8.70
N ALA A 427 -10.24 1.74 7.74
CA ALA A 427 -8.96 2.43 7.69
C ALA A 427 -8.69 2.92 6.25
N GLU A 428 -7.76 3.85 6.10
CA GLU A 428 -7.37 4.38 4.78
C GLU A 428 -6.17 3.65 4.16
N THR A 429 -5.50 2.80 4.93
CA THR A 429 -4.33 2.01 4.49
C THR A 429 -4.72 1.09 3.33
N HIS A 430 -3.98 1.17 2.22
CA HIS A 430 -4.24 0.42 0.97
C HIS A 430 -5.63 0.66 0.32
N LYS A 431 -6.38 1.67 0.76
CA LYS A 431 -7.67 2.03 0.17
C LYS A 431 -7.48 2.93 -1.05
N GLN A 432 -8.05 2.53 -2.17
CA GLN A 432 -8.09 3.33 -3.41
C GLN A 432 -9.35 4.21 -3.43
N MET A 433 -9.49 5.06 -4.46
CA MET A 433 -10.74 5.80 -4.72
C MET A 433 -11.78 4.91 -5.45
N ASP A 434 -12.12 3.78 -4.84
CA ASP A 434 -12.93 2.70 -5.40
C ASP A 434 -14.30 2.54 -4.70
N ASP A 435 -14.76 3.54 -3.94
CA ASP A 435 -16.11 3.51 -3.36
C ASP A 435 -17.17 3.43 -4.48
N SER A 436 -18.13 2.50 -4.35
CA SER A 436 -19.09 2.04 -5.37
C SER A 436 -18.54 1.09 -6.46
N SER A 437 -17.24 0.76 -6.45
CA SER A 437 -16.64 -0.12 -7.45
C SER A 437 -17.21 -1.54 -7.40
N ILE A 438 -17.44 -2.12 -8.58
CA ILE A 438 -17.84 -3.53 -8.72
C ILE A 438 -16.88 -4.33 -9.61
N THR A 439 -16.81 -5.63 -9.36
CA THR A 439 -16.30 -6.60 -10.34
C THR A 439 -17.35 -7.66 -10.60
N LEU A 440 -17.35 -8.26 -11.80
CA LEU A 440 -18.30 -9.29 -12.20
C LEU A 440 -17.58 -10.38 -12.99
N ARG A 441 -17.73 -11.63 -12.54
CA ARG A 441 -17.29 -12.83 -13.25
C ARG A 441 -18.48 -13.77 -13.43
N TYR A 442 -18.67 -14.27 -14.64
CA TYR A 442 -19.77 -15.17 -15.00
C TYR A 442 -19.24 -16.37 -15.78
N LYS A 443 -19.60 -17.59 -15.35
CA LYS A 443 -19.14 -18.88 -15.90
C LYS A 443 -17.62 -18.93 -16.11
N GLY A 444 -16.87 -18.43 -15.14
CA GLY A 444 -15.41 -18.38 -15.18
C GLY A 444 -14.80 -17.26 -16.04
N VAL A 445 -15.60 -16.39 -16.66
CA VAL A 445 -15.14 -15.28 -17.51
C VAL A 445 -15.29 -13.95 -16.78
N ASP A 446 -14.21 -13.17 -16.71
CA ASP A 446 -14.26 -11.80 -16.16
C ASP A 446 -15.04 -10.90 -17.13
N ILE A 447 -16.18 -10.36 -16.68
CA ILE A 447 -17.06 -9.48 -17.45
C ILE A 447 -16.76 -8.03 -17.13
N LEU A 448 -16.75 -7.68 -15.84
CA LEU A 448 -16.33 -6.37 -15.33
C LEU A 448 -15.18 -6.57 -14.35
N ILE A 449 -14.17 -5.71 -14.43
CA ILE A 449 -12.98 -5.81 -13.61
C ILE A 449 -12.67 -4.52 -12.87
N ASP A 450 -11.71 -4.64 -11.96
CA ASP A 450 -10.98 -3.53 -11.36
C ASP A 450 -9.60 -3.42 -12.06
N ALA A 451 -8.99 -2.23 -12.07
CA ALA A 451 -7.65 -2.09 -12.63
C ALA A 451 -6.56 -2.71 -11.74
N GLY A 452 -6.84 -2.97 -10.46
CA GLY A 452 -5.97 -3.67 -9.52
C GLY A 452 -4.76 -2.85 -9.06
N SER A 453 -3.61 -3.52 -8.90
CA SER A 453 -2.38 -2.89 -8.40
C SER A 453 -1.21 -3.01 -9.37
N TYR A 454 -0.55 -1.88 -9.64
CA TYR A 454 0.54 -1.76 -10.62
C TYR A 454 1.90 -1.46 -9.98
N SER A 455 2.00 -0.39 -9.18
CA SER A 455 3.24 0.06 -8.55
C SER A 455 2.96 0.74 -7.22
N TYR A 456 3.95 0.71 -6.32
CA TYR A 456 3.90 1.49 -5.08
C TYR A 456 4.27 2.96 -5.29
N ASP A 457 4.88 3.31 -6.43
CA ASP A 457 4.95 4.69 -6.87
C ASP A 457 3.57 5.13 -7.41
N ARG A 458 2.91 6.02 -6.65
CA ARG A 458 1.56 6.51 -6.91
C ARG A 458 1.53 7.97 -7.36
N GLU A 459 2.70 8.60 -7.54
CA GLU A 459 2.73 10.04 -7.79
C GLU A 459 2.37 10.42 -9.23
N ALA A 460 2.52 9.52 -10.20
CA ALA A 460 2.22 9.78 -11.61
C ALA A 460 1.89 8.51 -12.41
N GLY A 461 1.47 8.70 -13.67
CA GLY A 461 1.28 7.63 -14.65
C GLY A 461 0.31 6.54 -14.21
N PHE A 462 0.62 5.28 -14.56
CA PHE A 462 -0.24 4.14 -14.28
C PHE A 462 -0.42 3.85 -12.78
N GLY A 463 0.58 4.12 -11.95
CA GLY A 463 0.49 3.93 -10.50
C GLY A 463 -0.54 4.87 -9.84
N ARG A 464 -0.61 6.11 -10.33
CA ARG A 464 -1.65 7.08 -9.97
C ARG A 464 -3.02 6.67 -10.55
N TYR A 465 -3.06 6.26 -11.81
CA TYR A 465 -4.30 5.83 -12.48
C TYR A 465 -5.01 4.73 -11.69
N VAL A 466 -4.31 3.64 -11.35
CA VAL A 466 -4.91 2.50 -10.64
C VAL A 466 -5.37 2.82 -9.22
N ASP A 467 -4.94 3.94 -8.62
CA ASP A 467 -5.34 4.38 -7.27
C ASP A 467 -6.56 5.33 -7.29
N SER A 468 -6.94 5.81 -8.47
CA SER A 468 -7.93 6.87 -8.69
C SER A 468 -9.27 6.32 -9.18
N ALA A 469 -10.35 7.10 -9.05
CA ALA A 469 -11.71 6.77 -9.51
C ALA A 469 -11.79 6.30 -10.97
N THR A 470 -10.81 6.71 -11.77
CA THR A 470 -10.66 6.36 -13.18
C THR A 470 -10.44 4.88 -13.46
N ALA A 471 -9.91 4.16 -12.49
CA ALA A 471 -9.52 2.76 -12.60
C ALA A 471 -10.61 1.77 -12.13
N HIS A 472 -11.82 2.26 -11.86
CA HIS A 472 -12.85 1.46 -11.19
C HIS A 472 -14.19 1.49 -11.94
N SER A 473 -14.92 0.37 -11.84
CA SER A 473 -16.27 0.23 -12.39
C SER A 473 -17.31 0.78 -11.40
N GLY A 474 -17.47 2.10 -11.35
CA GLY A 474 -18.18 2.82 -10.29
C GLY A 474 -18.97 4.04 -10.78
N ILE A 475 -19.46 4.83 -9.83
CA ILE A 475 -20.06 6.14 -10.06
C ILE A 475 -19.25 7.21 -9.33
N TYR A 476 -18.79 8.24 -10.04
CA TYR A 476 -17.86 9.23 -9.49
C TYR A 476 -18.09 10.65 -10.05
N PRO A 477 -17.65 11.70 -9.34
CA PRO A 477 -17.37 13.00 -9.96
C PRO A 477 -16.20 12.86 -10.95
N VAL A 478 -16.31 13.47 -12.14
CA VAL A 478 -15.20 13.52 -13.10
C VAL A 478 -13.99 14.23 -12.50
N ALA A 479 -14.20 15.19 -11.60
CA ALA A 479 -13.12 15.87 -10.90
C ALA A 479 -12.33 14.98 -9.92
N PHE A 480 -12.77 13.75 -9.63
CA PHE A 480 -11.98 12.76 -8.89
C PHE A 480 -11.08 11.93 -9.81
N ASP A 481 -11.19 12.08 -11.13
CA ASP A 481 -10.32 11.37 -12.06
C ASP A 481 -8.85 11.78 -11.83
N HIS A 482 -7.96 10.78 -11.83
CA HIS A 482 -6.52 10.93 -11.53
C HIS A 482 -6.16 11.59 -10.20
N GLN A 483 -7.13 11.82 -9.31
CA GLN A 483 -6.88 12.21 -7.93
C GLN A 483 -6.73 10.97 -7.08
N ARG A 484 -5.70 10.95 -6.24
CA ARG A 484 -5.59 9.91 -5.22
C ARG A 484 -6.58 10.16 -4.11
N ARG A 485 -7.00 9.08 -3.46
CA ARG A 485 -7.89 9.18 -2.30
C ARG A 485 -7.37 10.15 -1.24
N ILE A 486 -6.06 10.15 -0.95
CA ILE A 486 -5.46 11.05 0.04
C ILE A 486 -5.55 12.54 -0.34
N GLU A 487 -5.56 12.86 -1.63
CA GLU A 487 -5.70 14.23 -2.15
C GLU A 487 -7.15 14.70 -2.02
N ILE A 488 -8.09 13.81 -2.35
CA ILE A 488 -9.53 14.03 -2.13
C ILE A 488 -9.81 14.23 -0.63
N ILE A 489 -9.23 13.40 0.25
CA ILE A 489 -9.42 13.52 1.71
C ILE A 489 -8.90 14.85 2.26
N LYS A 490 -7.75 15.33 1.78
CA LYS A 490 -7.22 16.65 2.18
C LYS A 490 -8.15 17.80 1.79
N THR A 491 -8.95 17.59 0.75
CA THR A 491 -9.78 18.61 0.13
C THR A 491 -11.18 18.62 0.72
N PHE A 492 -11.81 17.45 0.86
CA PHE A 492 -13.22 17.30 1.24
C PHE A 492 -13.44 16.60 2.60
N GLY A 493 -12.35 16.26 3.31
CA GLY A 493 -12.39 15.38 4.46
C GLY A 493 -12.59 13.91 4.07
N ARG A 494 -12.85 13.03 5.04
CA ARG A 494 -12.97 11.59 4.81
C ARG A 494 -14.04 11.26 3.78
N ILE A 495 -13.86 10.16 3.04
CA ILE A 495 -14.93 9.56 2.24
C ILE A 495 -15.67 8.55 3.11
N LEU A 496 -16.95 8.81 3.34
CA LEU A 496 -17.82 8.04 4.22
C LEU A 496 -18.69 7.13 3.35
N GLY A 497 -18.25 5.89 3.16
CA GLY A 497 -18.97 4.87 2.39
C GLY A 497 -19.61 3.79 3.27
N SER A 498 -20.72 3.22 2.81
CA SER A 498 -21.44 2.13 3.47
C SER A 498 -22.20 1.28 2.46
N ILE A 499 -22.42 0.00 2.81
CA ILE A 499 -23.36 -0.90 2.14
C ILE A 499 -24.58 -1.05 3.06
N ASP A 500 -25.69 -0.41 2.70
CA ASP A 500 -26.84 -0.21 3.58
C ASP A 500 -27.89 -1.30 3.45
N TYR A 501 -27.93 -1.95 2.29
CA TYR A 501 -28.90 -2.99 1.98
C TYR A 501 -28.21 -4.14 1.27
N PHE A 502 -28.49 -5.35 1.74
CA PHE A 502 -28.00 -6.59 1.17
C PHE A 502 -29.02 -7.67 1.47
N CYS A 503 -29.82 -8.04 0.46
CA CYS A 503 -30.95 -8.93 0.65
C CYS A 503 -31.06 -9.92 -0.50
N GLU A 504 -31.28 -11.18 -0.16
CA GLU A 504 -31.69 -12.20 -1.11
C GLU A 504 -33.17 -12.00 -1.45
N THR A 505 -33.51 -12.21 -2.71
CA THR A 505 -34.89 -12.16 -3.22
C THR A 505 -35.19 -13.47 -3.95
N ASP A 506 -36.47 -13.75 -4.22
CA ASP A 506 -36.88 -14.96 -4.94
C ASP A 506 -36.22 -15.11 -6.32
N SER A 507 -35.79 -13.99 -6.92
CA SER A 507 -35.19 -13.94 -8.26
C SER A 507 -33.67 -13.70 -8.26
N GLY A 508 -33.07 -13.45 -7.10
CA GLY A 508 -31.64 -13.16 -6.99
C GLY A 508 -31.27 -12.32 -5.78
N PHE A 509 -30.61 -11.17 -5.97
CA PHE A 509 -30.10 -10.34 -4.87
C PHE A 509 -30.29 -8.87 -5.15
N GLU A 510 -30.50 -8.08 -4.11
CA GLU A 510 -30.46 -6.62 -4.15
C GLU A 510 -29.42 -6.10 -3.17
N VAL A 511 -28.57 -5.21 -3.67
CA VAL A 511 -27.49 -4.58 -2.90
C VAL A 511 -27.55 -3.07 -3.11
N LYS A 512 -27.49 -2.29 -2.03
CA LYS A 512 -27.43 -0.83 -2.09
C LYS A 512 -26.26 -0.33 -1.27
N CYS A 513 -25.51 0.60 -1.85
CA CYS A 513 -24.46 1.33 -1.15
C CYS A 513 -24.56 2.82 -1.40
N HIS A 514 -24.00 3.60 -0.48
CA HIS A 514 -23.80 5.03 -0.66
C HIS A 514 -22.40 5.43 -0.22
N TYR A 515 -21.92 6.55 -0.76
CA TYR A 515 -20.78 7.25 -0.18
C TYR A 515 -20.98 8.76 -0.23
N THR A 516 -20.40 9.46 0.75
CA THR A 516 -20.35 10.92 0.78
C THR A 516 -18.94 11.42 1.09
N THR A 517 -18.61 12.64 0.65
CA THR A 517 -17.49 13.36 1.25
C THR A 517 -17.91 13.90 2.62
N GLN A 518 -16.96 14.00 3.56
CA GLN A 518 -17.25 14.43 4.93
C GLN A 518 -17.83 15.84 5.01
N ASP A 519 -17.46 16.72 4.09
CA ASP A 519 -18.02 18.07 3.96
C ASP A 519 -19.42 18.11 3.29
N GLY A 520 -19.91 16.97 2.79
CA GLY A 520 -21.20 16.85 2.11
C GLY A 520 -21.22 17.31 0.65
N THR A 521 -20.08 17.74 0.09
CA THR A 521 -19.99 18.22 -1.30
C THR A 521 -20.40 17.17 -2.31
N VAL A 522 -20.04 15.91 -2.10
CA VAL A 522 -20.39 14.79 -2.99
C VAL A 522 -21.23 13.78 -2.24
N SER A 523 -22.32 13.33 -2.86
CA SER A 523 -23.12 12.20 -2.40
C SER A 523 -23.49 11.31 -3.57
N ALA A 524 -23.23 10.01 -3.45
CA ALA A 524 -23.56 9.01 -4.45
C ALA A 524 -24.26 7.81 -3.82
N THR A 525 -25.18 7.21 -4.55
CA THR A 525 -25.88 5.97 -4.22
C THR A 525 -25.86 5.06 -5.42
N ARG A 526 -25.57 3.79 -5.20
CA ARG A 526 -25.63 2.72 -6.20
C ARG A 526 -26.54 1.62 -5.69
N THR A 527 -27.53 1.26 -6.49
CA THR A 527 -28.41 0.10 -6.25
C THR A 527 -28.18 -0.92 -7.35
N ILE A 528 -27.90 -2.16 -6.96
CA ILE A 528 -27.63 -3.30 -7.84
C ILE A 528 -28.70 -4.35 -7.60
N ILE A 529 -29.38 -4.79 -8.66
CA ILE A 529 -30.26 -5.97 -8.61
C ILE A 529 -29.65 -7.04 -9.51
N VAL A 530 -29.30 -8.17 -8.93
CA VAL A 530 -28.89 -9.38 -9.65
C VAL A 530 -30.13 -10.26 -9.82
N CYS A 531 -30.47 -10.57 -11.06
CA CYS A 531 -31.52 -11.52 -11.42
C CYS A 531 -30.86 -12.76 -12.01
N TRP A 532 -31.08 -13.92 -11.39
CA TRP A 532 -30.51 -15.17 -11.87
C TRP A 532 -31.09 -15.59 -13.23
N PRO A 533 -30.28 -16.23 -14.09
CA PRO A 533 -28.88 -16.58 -13.88
C PRO A 533 -27.86 -15.52 -14.34
N ASP A 534 -28.27 -14.53 -15.14
CA ASP A 534 -27.36 -13.83 -16.06
C ASP A 534 -27.67 -12.33 -16.24
N GLU A 535 -28.46 -11.74 -15.34
CA GLU A 535 -28.95 -10.38 -15.49
C GLU A 535 -28.57 -9.49 -14.29
N ILE A 536 -28.09 -8.29 -14.57
CA ILE A 536 -27.70 -7.31 -13.56
C ILE A 536 -28.28 -5.96 -13.93
N TRP A 537 -28.98 -5.33 -13.00
CA TRP A 537 -29.38 -3.94 -13.10
C TRP A 537 -28.58 -3.07 -12.14
N ILE A 538 -28.21 -1.88 -12.61
CA ILE A 538 -27.47 -0.90 -11.81
C ILE A 538 -28.18 0.45 -11.98
N ASN A 539 -28.63 1.02 -10.87
CA ASN A 539 -29.11 2.40 -10.80
C ASN A 539 -28.15 3.21 -9.92
N ASP A 540 -27.53 4.21 -10.52
CA ASP A 540 -26.64 5.15 -9.84
C ASP A 540 -27.30 6.53 -9.76
N ILE A 541 -27.23 7.14 -8.58
CA ILE A 541 -27.63 8.53 -8.35
C ILE A 541 -26.45 9.24 -7.72
N ILE A 542 -26.04 10.37 -8.30
CA ILE A 542 -24.93 11.16 -7.78
C ILE A 542 -25.25 12.66 -7.84
N LYS A 543 -24.91 13.33 -6.75
CA LYS A 543 -25.12 14.75 -6.52
C LYS A 543 -23.80 15.41 -6.13
N ILE A 544 -23.59 16.62 -6.67
CA ILE A 544 -22.50 17.51 -6.26
C ILE A 544 -23.14 18.81 -5.77
N ASP A 545 -23.09 19.03 -4.46
CA ASP A 545 -23.57 20.24 -3.80
C ASP A 545 -22.41 21.24 -3.68
N LYS A 546 -22.50 22.38 -4.36
CA LYS A 546 -21.40 23.38 -4.37
C LYS A 546 -21.16 23.95 -2.97
N ALA A 547 -19.94 23.77 -2.44
CA ALA A 547 -19.53 24.36 -1.18
C ALA A 547 -18.90 25.77 -1.30
N SER A 548 -18.42 26.21 -2.48
CA SER A 548 -17.83 27.55 -2.64
C SER A 548 -17.77 28.03 -4.10
N SER A 549 -17.90 29.34 -4.32
CA SER A 549 -17.78 30.03 -5.61
C SER A 549 -16.34 30.22 -6.11
N SER A 550 -15.33 29.78 -5.34
CA SER A 550 -13.90 30.00 -5.65
C SER A 550 -13.17 28.82 -6.31
N TRP A 551 -13.87 27.75 -6.69
CA TRP A 551 -13.26 26.49 -7.13
C TRP A 551 -13.59 26.16 -8.59
N GLU A 552 -12.56 26.02 -9.44
CA GLU A 552 -12.69 25.40 -10.76
C GLU A 552 -12.76 23.88 -10.59
N PHE A 553 -13.97 23.37 -10.31
CA PHE A 553 -14.24 21.94 -10.14
C PHE A 553 -15.22 21.49 -11.23
N SER A 554 -14.89 20.45 -11.98
CA SER A 554 -15.83 19.91 -12.97
C SER A 554 -17.07 19.36 -12.26
N GLU A 555 -18.24 19.88 -12.63
CA GLU A 555 -19.53 19.42 -12.13
C GLU A 555 -20.03 18.15 -12.85
N ALA A 556 -19.26 17.63 -13.81
CA ALA A 556 -19.61 16.43 -14.52
C ALA A 556 -19.51 15.20 -13.60
N LYS A 557 -20.45 14.28 -13.79
CA LYS A 557 -20.50 12.98 -13.10
C LYS A 557 -20.38 11.87 -14.13
N VAL A 558 -19.77 10.75 -13.74
CA VAL A 558 -19.48 9.64 -14.63
C VAL A 558 -19.85 8.30 -14.01
N GLN A 559 -20.68 7.53 -14.71
CA GLN A 559 -20.83 6.08 -14.49
C GLN A 559 -19.84 5.36 -15.41
N ARG A 560 -19.02 4.48 -14.84
CA ARG A 560 -17.88 3.85 -15.52
C ARG A 560 -17.91 2.33 -15.40
N PHE A 561 -17.51 1.65 -16.48
CA PHE A 561 -17.35 0.21 -16.55
C PHE A 561 -16.04 -0.16 -17.25
N LEU A 562 -15.21 -0.93 -16.56
CA LEU A 562 -14.03 -1.59 -17.15
C LEU A 562 -14.39 -3.05 -17.45
N PHE A 563 -14.30 -3.45 -18.71
CA PHE A 563 -14.67 -4.80 -19.13
C PHE A 563 -13.52 -5.77 -18.95
N GLY A 564 -13.78 -7.08 -18.86
CA GLY A 564 -12.70 -8.06 -18.82
C GLY A 564 -11.89 -8.10 -20.13
N PRO A 565 -10.60 -8.50 -20.07
CA PRO A 565 -9.70 -8.46 -21.23
C PRO A 565 -10.10 -9.40 -22.36
N SER A 566 -10.95 -10.40 -22.08
CA SER A 566 -11.52 -11.30 -23.08
C SER A 566 -12.82 -10.79 -23.70
N ILE A 567 -13.35 -9.65 -23.26
CA ILE A 567 -14.66 -9.13 -23.67
C ILE A 567 -14.46 -7.95 -24.62
N MET A 568 -14.96 -8.13 -25.83
CA MET A 568 -15.13 -7.04 -26.79
C MET A 568 -16.49 -6.42 -26.61
N ILE A 569 -16.53 -5.09 -26.61
CA ILE A 569 -17.75 -4.30 -26.51
C ILE A 569 -17.85 -3.35 -27.69
N ASN A 570 -19.04 -3.25 -28.28
CA ASN A 570 -19.33 -2.28 -29.34
C ASN A 570 -20.75 -1.73 -29.16
N GLN A 571 -20.95 -0.47 -29.51
CA GLN A 571 -22.29 0.09 -29.58
C GLN A 571 -22.99 -0.44 -30.85
N SER A 572 -24.12 -1.12 -30.71
CA SER A 572 -24.92 -1.60 -31.85
C SER A 572 -26.02 -0.61 -32.21
N ASP A 573 -26.65 0.01 -31.20
CA ASP A 573 -27.75 0.96 -31.33
C ASP A 573 -27.62 2.07 -30.28
N PRO A 574 -28.37 3.18 -30.40
CA PRO A 574 -28.45 4.18 -29.34
C PRO A 574 -28.85 3.54 -27.99
N GLY A 575 -27.96 3.65 -27.00
CA GLY A 575 -28.15 3.05 -25.67
C GLY A 575 -27.94 1.53 -25.59
N VAL A 576 -27.53 0.84 -26.66
CA VAL A 576 -27.32 -0.62 -26.66
C VAL A 576 -25.89 -0.97 -27.05
N PHE A 577 -25.23 -1.74 -26.19
CA PHE A 577 -23.85 -2.17 -26.37
C PHE A 577 -23.76 -3.69 -26.34
N THR A 578 -23.34 -4.29 -27.44
CA THR A 578 -23.16 -5.75 -27.55
C THR A 578 -21.80 -6.16 -26.99
N LEU A 579 -21.80 -7.25 -26.23
CA LEU A 579 -20.65 -7.85 -25.56
C LEU A 579 -20.39 -9.24 -26.14
N HIS A 580 -19.15 -9.56 -26.47
CA HIS A 580 -18.78 -10.90 -26.90
C HIS A 580 -17.34 -11.24 -26.53
N GLY A 581 -17.13 -12.49 -26.11
CA GLY A 581 -15.80 -13.06 -25.88
C GLY A 581 -15.71 -13.96 -24.65
N GLY A 582 -14.65 -14.77 -24.59
CA GLY A 582 -14.51 -15.81 -23.56
C GLY A 582 -15.60 -16.89 -23.60
N GLY A 583 -16.38 -17.01 -24.68
CA GLY A 583 -17.55 -17.89 -24.76
C GLY A 583 -18.83 -17.29 -24.17
N ILE A 584 -18.83 -16.01 -23.79
CA ILE A 584 -20.00 -15.24 -23.36
C ILE A 584 -20.40 -14.27 -24.46
N SER A 585 -21.71 -14.16 -24.70
CA SER A 585 -22.33 -13.11 -25.52
C SER A 585 -23.42 -12.45 -24.69
N GLY A 586 -23.63 -11.15 -24.87
CA GLY A 586 -24.61 -10.39 -24.10
C GLY A 586 -24.81 -8.97 -24.60
N SER A 587 -25.63 -8.22 -23.87
CA SER A 587 -25.94 -6.82 -24.15
C SER A 587 -25.98 -5.99 -22.87
N LEU A 588 -25.42 -4.78 -22.93
CA LEU A 588 -25.62 -3.72 -21.95
C LEU A 588 -26.59 -2.69 -22.55
N PHE A 589 -27.65 -2.38 -21.80
CA PHE A 589 -28.67 -1.39 -22.14
C PHE A 589 -28.54 -0.19 -21.21
N SER A 590 -28.28 0.98 -21.76
CA SER A 590 -28.33 2.25 -21.06
C SER A 590 -29.70 2.89 -21.25
N LEU A 591 -30.45 3.03 -20.16
CA LEU A 591 -31.78 3.62 -20.16
C LEU A 591 -31.76 5.14 -19.95
N SER A 592 -30.64 5.66 -19.44
CA SER A 592 -30.46 7.09 -19.19
C SER A 592 -29.70 7.82 -20.30
N SER A 593 -29.00 7.10 -21.18
CA SER A 593 -28.18 7.72 -22.23
C SER A 593 -28.22 6.96 -23.55
N ALA A 594 -28.40 7.68 -24.64
CA ALA A 594 -28.36 7.14 -26.00
C ALA A 594 -26.92 6.87 -26.50
N GLY A 595 -25.89 7.35 -25.81
CA GLY A 595 -24.48 7.14 -26.20
C GLY A 595 -23.55 7.05 -24.99
N GLY A 596 -22.33 6.57 -25.20
CA GLY A 596 -21.30 6.45 -24.17
C GLY A 596 -19.91 6.63 -24.76
N ARG A 597 -18.97 7.11 -23.94
CA ARG A 597 -17.56 7.21 -24.33
C ARG A 597 -16.94 5.83 -24.16
N LEU A 598 -16.69 5.15 -25.28
CA LEU A 598 -16.00 3.86 -25.31
C LEU A 598 -14.52 4.06 -25.70
N VAL A 599 -13.62 3.59 -24.84
CA VAL A 599 -12.17 3.78 -24.96
C VAL A 599 -11.46 2.43 -24.81
N PHE A 600 -10.38 2.24 -25.56
CA PHE A 600 -9.49 1.09 -25.42
C PHE A 600 -8.05 1.58 -25.25
N GLY A 601 -7.43 1.34 -24.09
CA GLY A 601 -6.00 1.60 -23.90
C GLY A 601 -5.52 3.03 -24.18
N GLN A 602 -6.20 4.05 -23.67
CA GLN A 602 -5.84 5.46 -23.92
C GLN A 602 -4.85 5.97 -22.88
N THR A 603 -3.84 6.73 -23.32
CA THR A 603 -2.91 7.46 -22.42
C THR A 603 -3.11 8.97 -22.43
N GLU A 604 -3.56 9.54 -23.56
CA GLU A 604 -3.73 10.98 -23.78
C GLU A 604 -5.18 11.29 -24.21
N PRO A 605 -5.78 12.42 -23.79
CA PRO A 605 -5.23 13.40 -22.85
C PRO A 605 -5.14 12.88 -21.41
N ASP A 606 -5.80 11.75 -21.13
CA ASP A 606 -5.91 11.14 -19.81
C ASP A 606 -5.88 9.61 -19.92
N ILE A 607 -5.30 8.94 -18.93
CA ILE A 607 -5.17 7.47 -18.92
C ILE A 607 -6.55 6.83 -18.67
N ARG A 608 -7.02 5.96 -19.58
CA ARG A 608 -8.32 5.25 -19.50
C ARG A 608 -8.20 3.86 -20.13
N GLY A 609 -8.93 2.89 -19.58
CA GLY A 609 -8.99 1.55 -20.17
C GLY A 609 -7.68 0.78 -20.03
N TRP A 610 -7.17 0.66 -18.80
CA TRP A 610 -6.00 -0.14 -18.49
C TRP A 610 -6.22 -0.96 -17.23
N HIS A 611 -5.50 -2.07 -17.07
CA HIS A 611 -5.54 -2.88 -15.85
C HIS A 611 -4.21 -3.58 -15.58
N SER A 612 -4.01 -4.00 -14.34
CA SER A 612 -2.82 -4.68 -13.85
C SER A 612 -3.19 -5.94 -13.10
N ILE A 613 -2.92 -7.10 -13.71
CA ILE A 613 -3.09 -8.41 -13.06
C ILE A 613 -1.89 -8.79 -12.18
N LYS A 614 -0.74 -8.15 -12.39
CA LYS A 614 0.49 -8.35 -11.62
C LYS A 614 1.31 -7.07 -11.56
N PHE A 615 1.98 -6.86 -10.44
CA PHE A 615 2.88 -5.73 -10.23
C PHE A 615 3.85 -5.52 -11.40
N GLY A 616 4.00 -4.26 -11.81
CA GLY A 616 4.88 -3.83 -12.90
C GLY A 616 4.41 -4.17 -14.31
N LYS A 617 3.22 -4.77 -14.49
CA LYS A 617 2.65 -5.06 -15.82
C LYS A 617 1.27 -4.43 -15.96
N ILE A 618 1.15 -3.47 -16.88
CA ILE A 618 -0.12 -2.87 -17.29
C ILE A 618 -0.55 -3.43 -18.65
N LEU A 619 -1.85 -3.58 -18.87
CA LEU A 619 -2.47 -4.11 -20.09
C LEU A 619 -3.63 -3.22 -20.52
N GLU A 620 -3.75 -2.98 -21.82
CA GLU A 620 -4.88 -2.27 -22.42
C GLU A 620 -6.19 -3.00 -22.17
N ASN A 621 -7.27 -2.24 -22.09
CA ASN A 621 -8.60 -2.77 -21.84
C ASN A 621 -9.72 -1.82 -22.27
N SER A 622 -10.93 -2.35 -22.39
CA SER A 622 -12.11 -1.57 -22.75
C SER A 622 -12.70 -0.84 -21.53
N CYS A 623 -13.00 0.45 -21.70
CA CYS A 623 -13.64 1.32 -20.72
C CYS A 623 -14.85 2.01 -21.36
N LEU A 624 -16.04 1.85 -20.77
CA LEU A 624 -17.25 2.55 -21.16
C LEU A 624 -17.65 3.55 -20.09
N GLU A 625 -17.96 4.78 -20.49
CA GLU A 625 -18.36 5.85 -19.58
C GLU A 625 -19.63 6.56 -20.07
N PHE A 626 -20.57 6.76 -19.15
CA PHE A 626 -21.73 7.65 -19.32
C PHE A 626 -21.51 8.91 -18.49
N ILE A 627 -21.60 10.07 -19.11
CA ILE A 627 -21.29 11.36 -18.47
C ILE A 627 -22.54 12.23 -18.46
N SER A 628 -22.81 12.88 -17.32
CA SER A 628 -23.88 13.88 -17.19
C SER A 628 -23.36 15.13 -16.48
N THR A 629 -23.83 16.28 -16.90
CA THR A 629 -23.61 17.59 -16.27
C THR A 629 -24.82 18.05 -15.45
N ASP A 630 -25.86 17.23 -15.33
CA ASP A 630 -27.05 17.58 -14.57
C ASP A 630 -26.70 17.78 -13.09
N PRO A 631 -27.38 18.68 -12.35
CA PRO A 631 -27.11 18.92 -10.93
C PRO A 631 -27.14 17.64 -10.09
N VAL A 632 -28.11 16.77 -10.40
CA VAL A 632 -28.22 15.40 -9.91
C VAL A 632 -28.26 14.50 -11.14
N ALA A 633 -27.27 13.62 -11.29
CA ALA A 633 -27.25 12.64 -12.38
C ALA A 633 -27.85 11.31 -11.91
N SER A 634 -28.65 10.68 -12.77
CA SER A 634 -29.19 9.33 -12.57
C SER A 634 -28.88 8.46 -13.78
N PHE A 635 -28.13 7.38 -13.56
CA PHE A 635 -27.74 6.42 -14.59
C PHE A 635 -28.36 5.06 -14.31
N THR A 636 -29.18 4.55 -15.22
CA THR A 636 -29.73 3.21 -15.14
C THR A 636 -29.20 2.37 -16.29
N VAL A 637 -28.54 1.26 -15.96
CA VAL A 637 -28.09 0.26 -16.92
C VAL A 637 -28.58 -1.13 -16.57
N ALA A 638 -28.85 -1.94 -17.58
CA ALA A 638 -29.11 -3.37 -17.45
C ALA A 638 -28.09 -4.15 -18.29
N LEU A 639 -27.50 -5.18 -17.70
CA LEU A 639 -26.56 -6.09 -18.34
C LEU A 639 -27.18 -7.48 -18.40
N LYS A 640 -27.29 -8.06 -19.59
CA LYS A 640 -27.84 -9.40 -19.83
C LYS A 640 -26.81 -10.24 -20.56
N LEU A 641 -26.38 -11.36 -19.98
CA LEU A 641 -25.27 -12.19 -20.48
C LEU A 641 -25.74 -13.41 -21.31
N SER A 642 -26.82 -13.21 -22.06
CA SER A 642 -27.35 -14.16 -23.05
C SER A 642 -27.22 -13.61 -24.47
N GLU A 643 -26.94 -14.52 -25.41
CA GLU A 643 -26.80 -14.18 -26.83
C GLU A 643 -28.11 -13.60 -27.40
N GLY A 644 -27.99 -12.54 -28.19
CA GLY A 644 -29.14 -11.90 -28.83
C GLY A 644 -30.10 -11.21 -27.86
N ALA A 645 -29.65 -10.91 -26.63
CA ALA A 645 -30.48 -10.28 -25.61
C ALA A 645 -31.13 -8.98 -26.12
N THR A 646 -32.44 -8.85 -25.90
CA THR A 646 -33.23 -7.65 -26.19
C THR A 646 -33.81 -7.05 -24.91
N MET A 647 -34.17 -5.77 -24.97
CA MET A 647 -34.85 -5.07 -23.86
C MET A 647 -36.11 -5.78 -23.36
N SER A 648 -36.86 -6.45 -24.23
CA SER A 648 -38.09 -7.16 -23.87
C SER A 648 -37.86 -8.44 -23.05
N GLN A 649 -36.62 -8.92 -22.98
CA GLN A 649 -36.24 -10.10 -22.20
C GLN A 649 -35.74 -9.76 -20.79
N LEU A 650 -35.58 -8.47 -20.48
CA LEU A 650 -35.17 -8.04 -19.15
C LEU A 650 -36.31 -8.19 -18.15
N SER A 651 -35.95 -8.40 -16.89
CA SER A 651 -36.86 -8.54 -15.75
C SER A 651 -37.72 -7.30 -15.56
N SER A 652 -39.04 -7.46 -15.71
CA SER A 652 -40.02 -6.40 -15.45
C SER A 652 -40.00 -5.96 -13.99
N HIS A 653 -39.78 -6.88 -13.05
CA HIS A 653 -39.69 -6.57 -11.63
C HIS A 653 -38.50 -5.63 -11.33
N ALA A 654 -37.32 -5.94 -11.88
CA ALA A 654 -36.14 -5.10 -11.70
C ALA A 654 -36.32 -3.73 -12.37
N PHE A 655 -36.93 -3.71 -13.56
CA PHE A 655 -37.29 -2.47 -14.25
C PHE A 655 -38.25 -1.62 -13.41
N GLU A 656 -39.34 -2.18 -12.88
CA GLU A 656 -40.29 -1.45 -12.03
C GLU A 656 -39.65 -0.92 -10.76
N ARG A 657 -38.74 -1.70 -10.15
CA ARG A 657 -38.07 -1.31 -8.90
C ARG A 657 -37.04 -0.19 -9.09
N LEU A 658 -36.38 -0.12 -10.24
CA LEU A 658 -35.28 0.82 -10.50
C LEU A 658 -35.61 1.94 -11.50
N SER A 659 -36.71 1.83 -12.24
CA SER A 659 -37.12 2.84 -13.21
C SER A 659 -37.81 4.02 -12.50
N PRO A 660 -37.37 5.27 -12.73
CA PRO A 660 -38.05 6.45 -12.20
C PRO A 660 -39.50 6.61 -12.73
N ILE A 661 -39.89 5.86 -13.77
CA ILE A 661 -41.23 5.88 -14.35
C ILE A 661 -42.26 5.15 -13.45
N ALA A 662 -41.85 4.13 -12.69
CA ALA A 662 -42.76 3.35 -11.85
C ALA A 662 -43.28 4.14 -10.63
N CYS A 663 -42.52 5.10 -10.12
CA CYS A 663 -42.96 6.01 -9.05
C CYS A 663 -44.05 7.01 -9.47
N LYS A 664 -44.50 7.02 -10.74
CA LYS A 664 -45.61 7.86 -11.21
C LYS A 664 -46.92 7.10 -11.48
N VAL A 665 -46.99 5.79 -11.23
CA VAL A 665 -48.20 4.99 -11.49
C VAL A 665 -48.65 4.24 -10.22
N GLN A 666 -48.82 4.96 -9.11
CA GLN A 666 -49.78 4.58 -8.06
C GLN A 666 -50.39 5.85 -7.46
N CYS A 667 -51.39 6.37 -8.16
CA CYS A 667 -52.56 7.04 -7.59
C CYS A 667 -53.66 7.05 -8.66
N PRO A 668 -54.71 6.24 -8.49
CA PRO A 668 -56.04 6.68 -8.86
C PRO A 668 -56.97 6.67 -7.65
N SER A 669 -57.57 7.85 -7.44
CA SER A 669 -58.73 8.22 -6.60
C SER A 669 -58.69 7.90 -5.11
#